data_AF-A0AA37QVW4-F1
#
_entry.id   AF-A0AA37QVW4-F1
#
_cell.length_a   1.000
_cell.length_b   1.000
_cell.length_c   1.000
_cell.angle_alpha   90.00
_cell.angle_beta   90.00
_cell.angle_gamma   90.00
#
_symmetry.space_group_name_H-M   'P 1'
#
loop_
_entity.id
_entity.type
_entity.pdbx_description
1 polymer ?
#
loop_
_entity_poly.entity_id
_entity_poly.type
_entity_poly.pdbx_seq_one_letter_code
_entity_poly.pdbx_strand_id
1 'polypeptide(L)'
;MECARCGKQNQAERASCELCGEPLGLKCEACNETNSPSNRFCGQCGSPLSGRLAASDQAAQRVLRTLSSKGGERKRLTILFADIRDSTQLIDSLGDPELAMQRLDPVLNLMKEAVHRYDGVVNKTQGDGVMALFGAPVPHEDHAVRGCLGALAMQDSIGRLADPHLQVRVGLHTGEVIVQVVENSMYQTYDAAGANVHLANRLEHMAEPGSILISKETYAGARQFVEAEPLGTHTVRGIASPVSIYRLIGRLNAPASDVFRSGQRLLPLIGRKAQFDVLERELDNVLAARGAVVGVVGEAGIGKSRLCFEFAEHCRRQGIRVYEARVLAHGRATPFQPVLELLRDFFGIRPKEPVEVSRQRVVDRLEAIAMPDTALVLLLDFMSLADPARPALLLDPGVFKIRLLNVFKTLFRSAPADSAMVILIEDLHWIDEASEEFVEALAEATVGTKTLLVVNYRPGFAASFMQRTAFHELHIVPLASAEARELLRGVFGDDSSLQNLAGDIVERAQGNPFFLEELASAVSESGGFEGERGAYRLKGGIGSIPLPPTVHAVVAARIDRLSETAKTVLETAAVIGRSVALAVLKPVTGLADAELYDALAQLRQADLLYDLPPFDLGVLAFRHPLIQEVAYSMPLRSRLSTVHSAVAKAIETLDWGAQDEFAALIASHYEFAGQVIPAVEHLQRAARWIGRTNTAEALRLWKKIRAMLQALPESEHVERLRSLASAQILNFGWREGISAEEVKPFAEEALRYARSSDKMHEPLVLGAYGRVLASTGAADDYVNLVQNAVKLTSEEGDVGRYATVNAMLAQAFLLSGRVREALSAAETAQEAIARQSGFDDNVTLGLNPNQIMGFDVEYWIKCLKARILLQLGRFGELQLQLAELLETPADRAAPVVRFIPHFAAIEFARYEGRAEDAAMHSVELQQIAEASGMPYLRVQALAGAGIARAVAGDVTHAAYDFREAIEYSRRARAGLEFEARMLGDLADALYRAGDMQGALEVSGEAINVSRRRTDRIGELRAVLLRCMIRASDSTLRNDTEALQSLIDAERLLEVSGAEIYKPMLIECRSSLEGTK
;
A
#
# COMPACT_ATOMS: atom_id res chain seq x y z
N MET A 1 -33.04 25.90 -45.75
CA MET A 1 -32.41 24.72 -46.37
C MET A 1 -32.42 24.82 -47.87
N GLU A 2 -31.27 24.65 -48.50
CA GLU A 2 -31.15 24.66 -49.96
C GLU A 2 -31.48 23.28 -50.53
N CYS A 3 -32.34 23.21 -51.55
CA CYS A 3 -32.70 21.93 -52.18
C CYS A 3 -31.54 21.42 -53.03
N ALA A 4 -31.02 20.23 -52.71
CA ALA A 4 -29.90 19.62 -53.44
C ALA A 4 -30.18 19.39 -54.94
N ARG A 5 -31.46 19.34 -55.35
CA ARG A 5 -31.85 19.11 -56.74
C ARG A 5 -32.00 20.39 -57.56
N CYS A 6 -32.51 21.48 -56.98
CA CYS A 6 -32.82 22.69 -57.73
C CYS A 6 -32.18 23.98 -57.19
N GLY A 7 -31.41 23.90 -56.11
CA GLY A 7 -30.73 25.06 -55.50
C GLY A 7 -31.65 26.08 -54.81
N LYS A 8 -32.97 25.83 -54.75
CA LYS A 8 -33.91 26.74 -54.09
C LYS A 8 -33.71 26.73 -52.57
N GLN A 9 -33.64 27.90 -51.95
CA GLN A 9 -33.75 28.01 -50.48
C GLN A 9 -35.21 27.84 -50.02
N ASN A 10 -35.41 26.91 -49.08
CA ASN A 10 -36.68 26.58 -48.44
C ASN A 10 -36.61 26.88 -46.94
N GLN A 11 -37.76 27.12 -46.30
CA GLN A 11 -37.87 27.28 -44.85
C GLN A 11 -37.49 25.98 -44.11
N ALA A 12 -36.95 26.08 -42.90
CA ALA A 12 -36.32 24.95 -42.19
C ALA A 12 -37.29 23.83 -41.77
N GLU A 13 -38.60 24.09 -41.75
CA GLU A 13 -39.63 23.16 -41.24
C GLU A 13 -40.43 22.45 -42.35
N ARG A 14 -40.11 22.69 -43.62
CA ARG A 14 -40.83 22.07 -44.75
C ARG A 14 -40.24 20.70 -45.12
N ALA A 15 -41.12 19.71 -45.23
CA ALA A 15 -40.77 18.33 -45.60
C ALA A 15 -40.41 18.15 -47.08
N SER A 16 -40.79 19.09 -47.97
CA SER A 16 -40.47 19.03 -49.39
C SER A 16 -40.18 20.42 -49.97
N CYS A 17 -39.42 20.43 -51.07
CA CYS A 17 -39.03 21.65 -51.75
C CYS A 17 -40.24 22.28 -52.43
N GLU A 18 -40.46 23.56 -52.14
CA GLU A 18 -41.60 24.31 -52.64
C GLU A 18 -41.59 24.55 -54.15
N LEU A 19 -40.42 24.37 -54.80
CA LEU A 19 -40.27 24.59 -56.23
C LEU A 19 -40.35 23.28 -57.04
N CYS A 20 -39.69 22.21 -56.58
CA CYS A 20 -39.57 20.97 -57.37
C CYS A 20 -40.15 19.72 -56.68
N GLY A 21 -40.72 19.85 -55.48
CA GLY A 21 -41.34 18.76 -54.74
C GLY A 21 -40.38 17.74 -54.10
N GLU A 22 -39.07 17.95 -54.21
CA GLU A 22 -38.06 17.02 -53.66
C GLU A 22 -38.11 16.99 -52.12
N PRO A 23 -38.08 15.82 -51.45
CA PRO A 23 -38.08 15.74 -49.99
C PRO A 23 -36.86 16.45 -49.39
N LEU A 24 -37.07 17.24 -48.33
CA LEU A 24 -36.02 17.98 -47.62
C LEU A 24 -35.83 17.35 -46.23
N GLY A 25 -34.72 16.66 -46.01
CA GLY A 25 -34.41 15.99 -44.72
C GLY A 25 -33.21 15.05 -44.79
N LEU A 26 -32.76 14.58 -43.63
CA LEU A 26 -31.69 13.57 -43.49
C LEU A 26 -32.28 12.17 -43.65
N LYS A 27 -31.83 11.41 -44.66
CA LYS A 27 -32.21 10.01 -44.77
C LYS A 27 -31.44 9.17 -43.76
N CYS A 28 -32.15 8.33 -43.02
CA CYS A 28 -31.55 7.36 -42.13
C CYS A 28 -30.87 6.26 -42.96
N GLU A 29 -29.57 6.05 -42.79
CA GLU A 29 -28.85 4.99 -43.51
C GLU A 29 -29.29 3.58 -43.10
N ALA A 30 -29.87 3.42 -41.91
CA ALA A 30 -30.31 2.12 -41.39
C ALA A 30 -31.72 1.71 -41.88
N CYS A 31 -32.64 2.66 -42.06
CA CYS A 31 -34.04 2.35 -42.42
C CYS A 31 -34.61 3.18 -43.57
N ASN A 32 -33.81 4.06 -44.18
CA ASN A 32 -34.16 4.96 -45.28
C ASN A 32 -35.26 6.00 -45.01
N GLU A 33 -35.72 6.13 -43.77
CA GLU A 33 -36.71 7.14 -43.38
C GLU A 33 -36.14 8.56 -43.51
N THR A 34 -36.95 9.51 -44.00
CA THR A 34 -36.52 10.91 -44.17
C THR A 34 -36.86 11.71 -42.93
N ASN A 35 -35.83 12.12 -42.19
CA ASN A 35 -35.96 12.77 -40.90
C ASN A 35 -35.73 14.28 -41.02
N SER A 36 -36.36 15.05 -40.15
CA SER A 36 -36.09 16.48 -40.04
C SER A 36 -34.60 16.71 -39.70
N PRO A 37 -33.97 17.79 -40.20
CA PRO A 37 -32.58 18.14 -39.84
C PRO A 37 -32.39 18.42 -38.34
N SER A 38 -33.47 18.66 -37.59
CA SER A 38 -33.44 18.81 -36.13
C SER A 38 -33.37 17.48 -35.38
N ASN A 39 -33.65 16.36 -36.05
CA ASN A 39 -33.68 15.05 -35.42
C ASN A 39 -32.25 14.52 -35.23
N ARG A 40 -31.88 14.23 -33.97
CA ARG A 40 -30.59 13.60 -33.63
C ARG A 40 -30.60 12.09 -33.77
N PHE A 41 -31.78 11.49 -33.77
CA PHE A 41 -32.03 10.07 -33.97
C PHE A 41 -33.15 9.90 -34.98
N CYS A 42 -33.13 8.81 -35.74
CA CYS A 42 -34.20 8.49 -36.64
C CYS A 42 -35.50 8.29 -35.86
N GLY A 43 -36.55 9.03 -36.23
CA GLY A 43 -37.87 8.97 -35.57
C GLY A 43 -38.56 7.61 -35.72
N GLN A 44 -38.07 6.74 -36.61
CA GLN A 44 -38.65 5.44 -36.90
C GLN A 44 -37.87 4.26 -36.28
N CYS A 45 -36.54 4.22 -36.44
CA CYS A 45 -35.73 3.09 -35.96
C CYS A 45 -34.80 3.41 -34.78
N GLY A 46 -34.76 4.68 -34.34
CA GLY A 46 -33.91 5.11 -33.22
C GLY A 46 -32.42 5.20 -33.54
N SER A 47 -31.98 4.85 -34.75
CA SER A 47 -30.56 4.94 -35.15
C SER A 47 -30.08 6.41 -35.15
N PRO A 48 -28.87 6.70 -34.63
CA PRO A 48 -28.32 8.04 -34.68
C PRO A 48 -28.13 8.49 -36.13
N LEU A 49 -28.59 9.71 -36.46
CA LEU A 49 -28.42 10.28 -37.78
C LEU A 49 -27.04 10.96 -37.79
N SER A 50 -26.08 10.34 -38.51
CA SER A 50 -24.64 10.61 -38.48
C SER A 50 -24.30 12.09 -38.65
N GLY A 51 -23.95 12.75 -37.54
CA GLY A 51 -23.58 14.15 -37.48
C GLY A 51 -22.65 14.46 -36.31
N ARG A 52 -21.66 13.60 -36.03
CA ARG A 52 -20.61 13.81 -35.02
C ARG A 52 -19.28 13.18 -35.44
N LEU A 53 -18.51 13.89 -36.24
CA LEU A 53 -17.05 13.72 -36.38
C LEU A 53 -16.29 15.07 -36.41
N ALA A 54 -16.95 16.21 -36.16
CA ALA A 54 -16.39 17.54 -36.44
C ALA A 54 -16.21 18.46 -35.20
N ALA A 55 -15.93 17.90 -34.02
CA ALA A 55 -15.67 18.70 -32.81
C ALA A 55 -14.17 19.00 -32.58
N SER A 56 -13.27 18.09 -32.97
CA SER A 56 -11.81 18.38 -33.02
C SER A 56 -11.43 19.27 -34.21
N ASP A 57 -12.34 19.43 -35.17
CA ASP A 57 -12.04 20.05 -36.45
C ASP A 57 -12.29 21.56 -36.48
N GLN A 58 -12.99 22.17 -35.50
CA GLN A 58 -13.25 23.61 -35.53
C GLN A 58 -12.04 24.48 -35.17
N ALA A 59 -11.16 24.00 -34.27
CA ALA A 59 -9.89 24.66 -33.97
C ALA A 59 -8.89 24.46 -35.13
N ALA A 60 -8.84 23.24 -35.68
CA ALA A 60 -8.05 22.92 -36.87
C ALA A 60 -8.52 23.73 -38.09
N GLN A 61 -9.82 23.87 -38.33
CA GLN A 61 -10.40 24.65 -39.43
C GLN A 61 -10.18 26.17 -39.28
N ARG A 62 -10.15 26.72 -38.06
CA ARG A 62 -9.73 28.13 -37.83
C ARG A 62 -8.24 28.33 -38.12
N VAL A 63 -7.39 27.39 -37.74
CA VAL A 63 -5.95 27.42 -38.04
C VAL A 63 -5.69 27.22 -39.53
N LEU A 64 -6.42 26.31 -40.20
CA LEU A 64 -6.39 26.06 -41.65
C LEU A 64 -6.76 27.32 -42.45
N ARG A 65 -7.83 28.03 -42.05
CA ARG A 65 -8.20 29.33 -42.69
C ARG A 65 -7.14 30.41 -42.52
N THR A 66 -6.40 30.39 -41.41
CA THR A 66 -5.33 31.36 -41.11
C THR A 66 -4.02 31.01 -41.82
N LEU A 67 -3.77 29.73 -42.13
CA LEU A 67 -2.59 29.26 -42.85
C LEU A 67 -2.77 29.32 -44.37
N SER A 68 -3.99 29.11 -44.90
CA SER A 68 -4.31 29.35 -46.32
C SER A 68 -4.06 30.79 -46.76
N SER A 69 -4.13 31.77 -45.86
CA SER A 69 -3.82 33.18 -46.16
C SER A 69 -2.33 33.54 -46.03
N LYS A 70 -1.50 32.68 -45.40
CA LYS A 70 -0.08 32.93 -45.11
C LYS A 70 0.90 32.08 -45.93
N GLY A 71 0.45 31.07 -46.67
CA GLY A 71 1.30 30.23 -47.53
C GLY A 71 2.15 29.19 -46.80
N GLY A 72 1.77 28.81 -45.57
CA GLY A 72 2.47 27.85 -44.71
C GLY A 72 3.30 28.48 -43.60
N GLU A 73 3.72 27.68 -42.61
CA GLU A 73 4.46 28.11 -41.43
C GLU A 73 5.61 27.14 -41.12
N ARG A 74 6.79 27.65 -40.73
CA ARG A 74 7.88 26.81 -40.21
C ARG A 74 7.62 26.49 -38.75
N LYS A 75 7.54 25.20 -38.41
CA LYS A 75 7.38 24.73 -37.03
C LYS A 75 8.39 23.64 -36.72
N ARG A 76 8.88 23.64 -35.48
CA ARG A 76 9.63 22.52 -34.92
C ARG A 76 8.63 21.59 -34.24
N LEU A 77 8.56 20.33 -34.69
CA LEU A 77 7.57 19.35 -34.24
C LEU A 77 8.14 17.93 -34.29
N THR A 78 7.41 16.96 -33.73
CA THR A 78 7.77 15.53 -33.83
C THR A 78 6.90 14.84 -34.85
N ILE A 79 7.55 14.10 -35.74
CA ILE A 79 6.94 13.37 -36.85
C ILE A 79 7.05 11.89 -36.51
N LEU A 80 5.93 11.17 -36.61
CA LEU A 80 5.86 9.73 -36.41
C LEU A 80 5.42 9.07 -37.71
N PHE A 81 6.15 8.05 -38.13
CA PHE A 81 5.74 7.10 -39.16
C PHE A 81 5.59 5.73 -38.52
N ALA A 82 4.51 5.04 -38.85
CA ALA A 82 4.26 3.66 -38.45
C ALA A 82 3.74 2.86 -39.63
N ASP A 83 4.18 1.61 -39.75
CA ASP A 83 3.82 0.73 -40.86
C ASP A 83 3.68 -0.73 -40.42
N ILE A 84 2.73 -1.46 -41.02
CA ILE A 84 2.46 -2.87 -40.70
C ILE A 84 3.43 -3.76 -41.49
N ARG A 85 4.11 -4.66 -40.78
CA ARG A 85 5.06 -5.61 -41.37
C ARG A 85 4.39 -6.50 -42.43
N ASP A 86 5.10 -6.70 -43.55
CA ASP A 86 4.77 -7.66 -44.61
C ASP A 86 3.32 -7.55 -45.12
N SER A 87 2.70 -6.38 -44.95
CA SER A 87 1.35 -6.05 -45.39
C SER A 87 1.11 -6.40 -46.87
N THR A 88 2.12 -6.18 -47.72
CA THR A 88 2.07 -6.47 -49.16
C THR A 88 2.01 -7.98 -49.40
N GLN A 89 2.74 -8.79 -48.63
CA GLN A 89 2.65 -10.25 -48.70
C GLN A 89 1.34 -10.76 -48.08
N LEU A 90 0.83 -10.11 -47.04
CA LEU A 90 -0.47 -10.39 -46.44
C LEU A 90 -1.60 -10.14 -47.46
N ILE A 91 -1.58 -8.99 -48.13
CA ILE A 91 -2.50 -8.60 -49.22
C ILE A 91 -2.40 -9.60 -50.38
N ASP A 92 -1.18 -9.95 -50.83
CA ASP A 92 -0.96 -10.92 -51.91
C ASP A 92 -1.43 -12.34 -51.53
N SER A 93 -1.25 -12.75 -50.26
CA SER A 93 -1.62 -14.09 -49.78
C SER A 93 -3.14 -14.28 -49.62
N LEU A 94 -3.87 -13.20 -49.36
CA LEU A 94 -5.32 -13.21 -49.22
C LEU A 94 -6.03 -13.14 -50.57
N GLY A 95 -5.37 -12.66 -51.64
CA GLY A 95 -5.86 -12.64 -53.02
C GLY A 95 -7.06 -11.72 -53.30
N ASP A 96 -7.66 -11.15 -52.25
CA ASP A 96 -8.81 -10.25 -52.28
C ASP A 96 -8.49 -8.96 -51.48
N PRO A 97 -8.46 -7.79 -52.15
CA PRO A 97 -8.25 -6.49 -51.51
C PRO A 97 -9.24 -6.16 -50.39
N GLU A 98 -10.48 -6.65 -50.46
CA GLU A 98 -11.52 -6.38 -49.45
C GLU A 98 -11.24 -7.13 -48.14
N LEU A 99 -10.87 -8.42 -48.24
CA LEU A 99 -10.47 -9.24 -47.08
C LEU A 99 -9.17 -8.74 -46.45
N ALA A 100 -8.25 -8.22 -47.25
CA ALA A 100 -7.02 -7.61 -46.75
C ALA A 100 -7.31 -6.33 -45.95
N MET A 101 -8.19 -5.46 -46.43
CA MET A 101 -8.59 -4.23 -45.71
C MET A 101 -9.36 -4.54 -44.42
N GLN A 102 -10.26 -5.54 -44.42
CA GLN A 102 -10.94 -5.98 -43.20
C GLN A 102 -9.97 -6.45 -42.11
N ARG A 103 -8.80 -6.98 -42.49
CA ARG A 103 -7.76 -7.41 -41.54
C ARG A 103 -6.85 -6.26 -41.08
N LEU A 104 -6.59 -5.27 -41.93
CA LEU A 104 -5.71 -4.14 -41.62
C LEU A 104 -6.44 -2.98 -40.90
N ASP A 105 -7.72 -2.75 -41.17
CA ASP A 105 -8.51 -1.65 -40.62
C ASP A 105 -8.52 -1.60 -39.08
N PRO A 106 -8.69 -2.72 -38.34
CA PRO A 106 -8.60 -2.70 -36.88
C PRO A 106 -7.23 -2.22 -36.37
N VAL A 107 -6.14 -2.62 -37.04
CA VAL A 107 -4.77 -2.25 -36.66
C VAL A 107 -4.54 -0.77 -36.96
N LEU A 108 -4.97 -0.29 -38.13
CA LEU A 108 -4.92 1.14 -38.49
C LEU A 108 -5.72 2.01 -37.52
N ASN A 109 -6.88 1.54 -37.05
CA ASN A 109 -7.67 2.26 -36.05
C ASN A 109 -6.97 2.33 -34.70
N LEU A 110 -6.34 1.22 -34.24
CA LEU A 110 -5.53 1.23 -33.02
C LEU A 110 -4.34 2.18 -33.11
N MET A 111 -3.68 2.27 -34.28
CA MET A 111 -2.62 3.25 -34.52
C MET A 111 -3.13 4.69 -34.42
N LYS A 112 -4.29 5.00 -35.03
CA LYS A 112 -4.91 6.32 -34.99
C LYS A 112 -5.31 6.71 -33.56
N GLU A 113 -5.91 5.78 -32.83
CA GLU A 113 -6.28 5.98 -31.42
C GLU A 113 -5.06 6.24 -30.53
N ALA A 114 -3.96 5.50 -30.74
CA ALA A 114 -2.71 5.70 -30.00
C ALA A 114 -2.12 7.10 -30.25
N VAL A 115 -2.18 7.60 -31.48
CA VAL A 115 -1.75 8.96 -31.84
C VAL A 115 -2.64 10.01 -31.16
N HIS A 116 -3.96 9.87 -31.27
CA HIS A 116 -4.90 10.83 -30.69
C HIS A 116 -4.86 10.85 -29.15
N ARG A 117 -4.55 9.72 -28.51
CA ARG A 117 -4.43 9.61 -27.05
C ARG A 117 -3.36 10.53 -26.45
N TYR A 118 -2.34 10.92 -27.23
CA TYR A 118 -1.26 11.82 -26.80
C TYR A 118 -1.32 13.19 -27.48
N ASP A 119 -2.53 13.61 -27.90
CA ASP A 119 -2.80 14.87 -28.59
C ASP A 119 -2.02 15.01 -29.92
N GLY A 120 -1.70 13.87 -30.55
CA GLY A 120 -1.17 13.82 -31.90
C GLY A 120 -2.28 13.94 -32.95
N VAL A 121 -1.91 14.47 -34.11
CA VAL A 121 -2.80 14.54 -35.28
C VAL A 121 -2.31 13.58 -36.35
N VAL A 122 -3.18 12.65 -36.73
CA VAL A 122 -2.96 11.77 -37.88
C VAL A 122 -3.07 12.62 -39.14
N ASN A 123 -1.94 12.84 -39.80
CA ASN A 123 -1.85 13.68 -40.98
C ASN A 123 -2.32 12.94 -42.24
N LYS A 124 -1.84 11.70 -42.42
CA LYS A 124 -2.19 10.84 -43.57
C LYS A 124 -2.21 9.37 -43.16
N THR A 125 -3.13 8.60 -43.73
CA THR A 125 -3.09 7.11 -43.73
C THR A 125 -2.54 6.68 -45.09
N GLN A 126 -1.48 5.89 -45.12
CA GLN A 126 -0.79 5.44 -46.33
C GLN A 126 -0.99 3.93 -46.47
N GLY A 127 -2.14 3.49 -46.99
CA GLY A 127 -2.46 2.07 -47.12
C GLY A 127 -2.45 1.35 -45.76
N ASP A 128 -1.34 0.69 -45.47
CA ASP A 128 -0.98 -0.09 -44.29
C ASP A 128 -0.26 0.70 -43.18
N GLY A 129 0.05 1.97 -43.41
CA GLY A 129 0.78 2.82 -42.45
C GLY A 129 0.08 4.13 -42.07
N VAL A 130 0.59 4.78 -41.01
CA VAL A 130 0.10 6.06 -40.48
C VAL A 130 1.25 7.05 -40.36
N MET A 131 1.02 8.29 -40.83
CA MET A 131 1.87 9.45 -40.57
C MET A 131 1.16 10.39 -39.60
N ALA A 132 1.82 10.71 -38.49
CA ALA A 132 1.30 11.59 -37.45
C ALA A 132 2.26 12.74 -37.09
N LEU A 133 1.67 13.84 -36.63
CA LEU A 133 2.36 15.05 -36.19
C LEU A 133 2.01 15.34 -34.73
N PHE A 134 3.01 15.64 -33.92
CA PHE A 134 2.85 16.11 -32.54
C PHE A 134 3.43 17.52 -32.42
N GLY A 135 2.67 18.45 -31.84
CA GLY A 135 3.02 19.88 -31.77
C GLY A 135 2.48 20.73 -32.94
N ALA A 136 1.58 20.17 -33.76
CA ALA A 136 0.81 20.89 -34.76
C ALA A 136 -0.55 20.20 -35.00
N PRO A 137 -1.65 20.93 -35.29
CA PRO A 137 -1.75 22.38 -35.42
C PRO A 137 -1.69 23.11 -34.07
N VAL A 138 -1.97 22.42 -32.97
CA VAL A 138 -1.81 22.92 -31.59
C VAL A 138 -0.35 22.78 -31.17
N PRO A 139 0.35 23.87 -30.80
CA PRO A 139 1.72 23.81 -30.34
C PRO A 139 1.79 23.19 -28.94
N HIS A 140 2.69 22.22 -28.77
CA HIS A 140 2.98 21.55 -27.50
C HIS A 140 4.50 21.56 -27.30
N GLU A 141 5.01 22.05 -26.17
CA GLU A 141 6.46 22.06 -25.89
C GLU A 141 7.03 20.64 -25.68
N ASP A 142 6.20 19.72 -25.20
CA ASP A 142 6.52 18.31 -24.91
C ASP A 142 6.22 17.37 -26.10
N HIS A 143 6.15 17.90 -27.32
CA HIS A 143 5.80 17.15 -28.53
C HIS A 143 6.67 15.92 -28.80
N ALA A 144 7.94 15.93 -28.38
CA ALA A 144 8.85 14.76 -28.44
C ALA A 144 8.45 13.64 -27.47
N VAL A 145 8.07 14.00 -26.24
CA VAL A 145 7.59 13.05 -25.24
C VAL A 145 6.29 12.40 -25.72
N ARG A 146 5.31 13.21 -26.12
CA ARG A 146 4.02 12.76 -26.64
C ARG A 146 4.15 11.81 -27.82
N GLY A 147 5.05 12.14 -28.76
CA GLY A 147 5.37 11.27 -29.89
C GLY A 147 5.88 9.89 -29.44
N CYS A 148 6.88 9.86 -28.56
CA CYS A 148 7.44 8.61 -28.03
C CYS A 148 6.39 7.79 -27.24
N LEU A 149 5.56 8.44 -26.43
CA LEU A 149 4.49 7.77 -25.68
C LEU A 149 3.40 7.21 -26.58
N GLY A 150 3.04 7.94 -27.65
CA GLY A 150 2.11 7.48 -28.69
C GLY A 150 2.66 6.28 -29.46
N ALA A 151 3.96 6.28 -29.78
CA ALA A 151 4.62 5.14 -30.42
C ALA A 151 4.64 3.88 -29.52
N LEU A 152 4.92 4.04 -28.22
CA LEU A 152 4.86 2.94 -27.26
C LEU A 152 3.44 2.40 -27.10
N ALA A 153 2.45 3.28 -26.98
CA ALA A 153 1.04 2.89 -26.88
C ALA A 153 0.56 2.16 -28.15
N MET A 154 1.10 2.52 -29.32
CA MET A 154 0.80 1.85 -30.57
C MET A 154 1.31 0.40 -30.58
N GLN A 155 2.56 0.17 -30.17
CA GLN A 155 3.11 -1.19 -30.03
C GLN A 155 2.31 -2.02 -29.01
N ASP A 156 2.01 -1.44 -27.84
CA ASP A 156 1.27 -2.11 -26.77
C ASP A 156 -0.15 -2.50 -27.20
N SER A 157 -0.89 -1.58 -27.84
CA SER A 157 -2.25 -1.84 -28.33
C SER A 157 -2.30 -2.98 -29.34
N ILE A 158 -1.27 -3.11 -30.18
CA ILE A 158 -1.23 -4.12 -31.24
C ILE A 158 -0.74 -5.46 -30.69
N GLY A 159 0.21 -5.45 -29.75
CA GLY A 159 0.62 -6.67 -29.04
C GLY A 159 -0.53 -7.37 -28.31
N ARG A 160 -1.55 -6.63 -27.85
CA ARG A 160 -2.76 -7.20 -27.21
C ARG A 160 -3.65 -8.02 -28.12
N LEU A 161 -3.52 -7.88 -29.45
CA LEU A 161 -4.26 -8.71 -30.41
C LEU A 161 -3.74 -10.16 -30.43
N ALA A 162 -2.55 -10.41 -29.86
CA ALA A 162 -1.90 -11.72 -29.79
C ALA A 162 -1.75 -12.44 -31.15
N ASP A 163 -1.75 -11.69 -32.26
CA ASP A 163 -1.45 -12.20 -33.61
C ASP A 163 0.04 -11.93 -33.94
N PRO A 164 0.92 -12.96 -33.93
CA PRO A 164 2.34 -12.80 -34.22
C PRO A 164 2.62 -12.37 -35.67
N HIS A 165 1.63 -12.42 -36.57
CA HIS A 165 1.75 -11.95 -37.95
C HIS A 165 1.44 -10.46 -38.12
N LEU A 166 0.94 -9.77 -37.08
CA LEU A 166 0.62 -8.35 -37.10
C LEU A 166 1.55 -7.58 -36.17
N GLN A 167 2.69 -7.16 -36.71
CA GLN A 167 3.67 -6.32 -36.03
C GLN A 167 3.82 -4.99 -36.74
N VAL A 168 4.08 -3.92 -35.99
CA VAL A 168 4.29 -2.58 -36.56
C VAL A 168 5.73 -2.16 -36.30
N ARG A 169 6.29 -1.39 -37.22
CA ARG A 169 7.57 -0.71 -37.07
C ARG A 169 7.30 0.78 -37.01
N VAL A 170 8.01 1.49 -36.12
CA VAL A 170 7.74 2.92 -35.87
C VAL A 170 9.04 3.73 -35.87
N GLY A 171 9.00 4.90 -36.50
CA GLY A 171 10.12 5.83 -36.61
C GLY A 171 9.73 7.24 -36.22
N LEU A 172 10.53 7.89 -35.37
CA LEU A 172 10.29 9.26 -34.92
C LEU A 172 11.49 10.17 -35.12
N HIS A 173 11.20 11.37 -35.63
CA HIS A 173 12.19 12.44 -35.70
C HIS A 173 11.58 13.79 -35.28
N THR A 174 12.40 14.58 -34.59
CA THR A 174 12.07 15.92 -34.12
C THR A 174 12.92 16.93 -34.87
N GLY A 175 12.27 17.80 -35.65
CA GLY A 175 12.97 18.76 -36.50
C GLY A 175 12.06 19.87 -37.00
N GLU A 176 12.66 20.85 -37.67
CA GLU A 176 11.92 21.93 -38.32
C GLU A 176 11.32 21.46 -39.65
N VAL A 177 10.02 21.67 -39.83
CA VAL A 177 9.30 21.40 -41.08
C VAL A 177 8.46 22.59 -41.48
N ILE A 178 8.14 22.69 -42.78
CA ILE A 178 7.14 23.64 -43.28
C ILE A 178 5.79 22.94 -43.26
N VAL A 179 4.85 23.50 -42.54
CA VAL A 179 3.48 23.01 -42.48
C VAL A 179 2.60 23.92 -43.33
N GLN A 180 1.92 23.37 -44.33
CA GLN A 180 1.12 24.12 -45.29
C GLN A 180 -0.24 23.49 -45.52
N VAL A 181 -1.18 24.28 -46.02
CA VAL A 181 -2.48 23.79 -46.50
C VAL A 181 -2.34 23.55 -47.99
N VAL A 182 -2.51 22.31 -48.43
CA VAL A 182 -2.56 21.96 -49.85
C VAL A 182 -4.03 21.92 -50.26
N GLU A 183 -4.42 22.85 -51.13
CA GLU A 183 -5.73 22.87 -51.78
C GLU A 183 -5.71 21.96 -53.02
N ASN A 184 -6.52 20.91 -52.99
CA ASN A 184 -6.95 20.21 -54.20
C ASN A 184 -8.43 20.55 -54.47
N SER A 185 -8.87 20.41 -55.73
CA SER A 185 -10.19 20.84 -56.24
C SER A 185 -11.43 20.29 -55.51
N MET A 186 -11.28 19.41 -54.51
CA MET A 186 -12.39 18.89 -53.70
C MET A 186 -12.15 18.88 -52.18
N TYR A 187 -10.94 19.12 -51.65
CA TYR A 187 -10.68 19.17 -50.19
C TYR A 187 -9.39 19.92 -49.83
N GLN A 188 -9.34 20.50 -48.62
CA GLN A 188 -8.13 21.09 -48.03
C GLN A 188 -7.42 20.05 -47.15
N THR A 189 -6.13 19.83 -47.37
CA THR A 189 -5.30 18.92 -46.53
C THR A 189 -4.17 19.68 -45.86
N TYR A 190 -3.98 19.45 -44.56
CA TYR A 190 -2.82 19.89 -43.80
C TYR A 190 -1.64 18.98 -44.19
N ASP A 191 -0.46 19.54 -44.49
CA ASP A 191 0.69 18.71 -44.86
C ASP A 191 2.00 19.28 -44.35
N ALA A 192 2.94 18.39 -43.99
CA ALA A 192 4.28 18.74 -43.54
C ALA A 192 5.30 18.40 -44.64
N ALA A 193 6.09 19.39 -45.06
CA ALA A 193 7.11 19.26 -46.09
C ALA A 193 8.50 19.65 -45.55
N GLY A 194 9.53 18.90 -45.94
CA GLY A 194 10.93 19.17 -45.59
C GLY A 194 11.77 17.91 -45.43
N ALA A 195 13.10 18.06 -45.45
CA ALA A 195 14.06 16.95 -45.33
C ALA A 195 13.84 16.11 -44.05
N ASN A 196 13.37 16.74 -42.97
CA ASN A 196 13.12 16.10 -41.67
C ASN A 196 11.94 15.10 -41.68
N VAL A 197 10.97 15.27 -42.58
CA VAL A 197 9.87 14.29 -42.78
C VAL A 197 10.43 12.97 -43.30
N HIS A 198 11.37 13.04 -44.24
CA HIS A 198 12.00 11.86 -44.81
C HIS A 198 12.89 11.12 -43.80
N LEU A 199 13.44 11.80 -42.80
CA LEU A 199 14.23 11.14 -41.75
C LEU A 199 13.35 10.27 -40.84
N ALA A 200 12.18 10.77 -40.39
CA ALA A 200 11.25 9.95 -39.58
C ALA A 200 10.79 8.68 -40.32
N ASN A 201 10.46 8.82 -41.61
CA ASN A 201 10.08 7.69 -42.48
C ASN A 201 11.23 6.68 -42.63
N ARG A 202 12.47 7.13 -42.80
CA ARG A 202 13.63 6.23 -42.91
C ARG A 202 13.94 5.51 -41.60
N LEU A 203 13.76 6.16 -40.46
CA LEU A 203 13.90 5.51 -39.15
C LEU A 203 12.88 4.40 -38.98
N GLU A 204 11.65 4.59 -39.48
CA GLU A 204 10.61 3.55 -39.48
C GLU A 204 11.02 2.36 -40.38
N HIS A 205 11.51 2.61 -41.60
CA HIS A 205 12.00 1.54 -42.48
C HIS A 205 13.22 0.77 -41.93
N MET A 206 14.04 1.41 -41.09
CA MET A 206 15.20 0.80 -40.44
C MET A 206 14.82 0.03 -39.17
N ALA A 207 13.63 0.25 -38.62
CA ALA A 207 13.18 -0.39 -37.40
C ALA A 207 12.84 -1.86 -37.67
N GLU A 208 13.32 -2.74 -36.78
CA GLU A 208 12.91 -4.14 -36.76
C GLU A 208 11.41 -4.25 -36.41
N PRO A 209 10.70 -5.29 -36.86
CA PRO A 209 9.31 -5.50 -36.49
C PRO A 209 9.10 -5.49 -34.97
N GLY A 210 8.11 -4.73 -34.50
CA GLY A 210 7.84 -4.57 -33.07
C GLY A 210 8.78 -3.60 -32.35
N SER A 211 9.64 -2.88 -33.06
CA SER A 211 10.56 -1.90 -32.49
C SER A 211 10.23 -0.46 -32.89
N ILE A 212 10.77 0.48 -32.11
CA ILE A 212 10.60 1.91 -32.32
C ILE A 212 11.99 2.54 -32.39
N LEU A 213 12.30 3.23 -33.48
CA LEU A 213 13.56 3.98 -33.64
C LEU A 213 13.32 5.48 -33.54
N ILE A 214 14.15 6.15 -32.75
CA ILE A 214 14.09 7.60 -32.56
C ILE A 214 15.45 8.25 -32.87
N SER A 215 15.40 9.44 -33.45
CA SER A 215 16.59 10.28 -33.65
C SER A 215 17.14 10.84 -32.34
N LYS A 216 18.41 11.30 -32.35
CA LYS A 216 19.03 12.04 -31.24
C LYS A 216 18.20 13.23 -30.78
N GLU A 217 17.59 13.98 -31.69
CA GLU A 217 16.81 15.17 -31.39
C GLU A 217 15.52 14.81 -30.65
N THR A 218 14.86 13.72 -31.08
CA THR A 218 13.69 13.17 -30.38
C THR A 218 14.07 12.62 -29.02
N TYR A 219 15.17 11.87 -28.92
CA TYR A 219 15.69 11.39 -27.64
C TYR A 219 16.04 12.56 -26.71
N ALA A 220 16.72 13.60 -27.19
CA ALA A 220 17.06 14.77 -26.37
C ALA A 220 15.82 15.47 -25.77
N GLY A 221 14.72 15.53 -26.53
CA GLY A 221 13.45 16.09 -26.08
C GLY A 221 12.60 15.16 -25.21
N ALA A 222 12.89 13.85 -25.20
CA ALA A 222 12.08 12.85 -24.48
C ALA A 222 12.84 12.08 -23.38
N ARG A 223 14.18 12.15 -23.32
CA ARG A 223 15.06 11.31 -22.49
C ARG A 223 14.77 11.31 -20.99
N GLN A 224 14.05 12.32 -20.50
CA GLN A 224 13.64 12.40 -19.09
C GLN A 224 12.42 11.50 -18.78
N PHE A 225 11.70 11.04 -19.80
CA PHE A 225 10.43 10.32 -19.67
C PHE A 225 10.46 8.94 -20.33
N VAL A 226 11.50 8.65 -21.11
CA VAL A 226 11.57 7.42 -21.89
C VAL A 226 12.89 6.70 -21.73
N GLU A 227 12.81 5.38 -21.69
CA GLU A 227 13.95 4.47 -21.68
C GLU A 227 14.30 4.12 -23.13
N ALA A 228 15.56 4.36 -23.52
CA ALA A 228 16.02 4.08 -24.87
C ALA A 228 17.48 3.59 -24.87
N GLU A 229 17.76 2.63 -25.74
CA GLU A 229 19.09 2.06 -25.95
C GLU A 229 19.79 2.73 -27.15
N PRO A 230 21.05 3.17 -26.99
CA PRO A 230 21.80 3.75 -28.10
C PRO A 230 22.21 2.67 -29.11
N LEU A 231 21.84 2.85 -30.38
CA LEU A 231 22.26 1.97 -31.48
C LEU A 231 23.48 2.50 -32.26
N GLY A 232 24.06 3.61 -31.80
CA GLY A 232 25.22 4.25 -32.45
C GLY A 232 24.85 5.19 -33.60
N THR A 233 25.84 5.51 -34.43
CA THR A 233 25.68 6.40 -35.59
C THR A 233 25.52 5.60 -36.88
N HIS A 234 24.50 5.93 -37.67
CA HIS A 234 24.15 5.23 -38.89
C HIS A 234 24.12 6.18 -40.08
N THR A 235 24.61 5.72 -41.24
CA THR A 235 24.48 6.45 -42.50
C THR A 235 23.09 6.22 -43.07
N VAL A 236 22.23 7.23 -42.98
CA VAL A 236 20.87 7.19 -43.51
C VAL A 236 20.88 7.64 -44.97
N ARG A 237 20.37 6.82 -45.88
CA ARG A 237 20.35 7.12 -47.33
C ARG A 237 19.76 8.51 -47.58
N GLY A 238 20.42 9.35 -48.38
CA GLY A 238 19.95 10.70 -48.72
C GLY A 238 20.17 11.79 -47.65
N ILE A 239 20.85 11.46 -46.54
CA ILE A 239 21.30 12.42 -45.53
C ILE A 239 22.83 12.42 -45.52
N ALA A 240 23.43 13.60 -45.67
CA ALA A 240 24.88 13.71 -45.87
C ALA A 240 25.71 13.38 -44.61
N SER A 241 25.15 13.58 -43.42
CA SER A 241 25.79 13.33 -42.12
C SER A 241 25.24 12.07 -41.44
N PRO A 242 26.08 11.24 -40.79
CA PRO A 242 25.62 10.14 -39.95
C PRO A 242 24.66 10.62 -38.85
N VAL A 243 23.57 9.87 -38.63
CA VAL A 243 22.54 10.19 -37.63
C VAL A 243 22.69 9.24 -36.44
N SER A 244 22.68 9.76 -35.21
CA SER A 244 22.64 8.90 -34.01
C SER A 244 21.22 8.41 -33.78
N ILE A 245 21.06 7.10 -33.64
CA ILE A 245 19.77 6.41 -33.52
C ILE A 245 19.67 5.74 -32.16
N TYR A 246 18.49 5.79 -31.57
CA TYR A 246 18.16 5.11 -30.32
C TYR A 246 16.97 4.18 -30.55
N ARG A 247 16.99 3.01 -29.94
CA ARG A 247 15.83 2.12 -29.83
C ARG A 247 15.03 2.54 -28.61
N LEU A 248 13.78 2.93 -28.80
CA LEU A 248 12.88 3.26 -27.69
C LEU A 248 12.34 1.94 -27.10
N ILE A 249 12.66 1.67 -25.83
CA ILE A 249 12.36 0.39 -25.15
C ILE A 249 11.15 0.53 -24.23
N GLY A 250 10.97 1.70 -23.62
CA GLY A 250 9.92 1.87 -22.63
C GLY A 250 9.82 3.30 -22.08
N ARG A 251 9.07 3.42 -21.00
CA ARG A 251 8.90 4.66 -20.24
C ARG A 251 9.75 4.57 -18.98
N LEU A 252 10.34 5.67 -18.57
CA LEU A 252 10.93 5.75 -17.24
C LEU A 252 9.79 5.92 -16.24
N ASN A 253 9.69 5.02 -15.24
CA ASN A 253 8.84 5.27 -14.08
C ASN A 253 9.48 6.41 -13.27
N ALA A 254 8.75 7.49 -13.03
CA ALA A 254 9.14 8.51 -12.06
C ALA A 254 7.89 9.22 -11.54
N PRO A 255 7.36 8.86 -10.36
CA PRO A 255 6.30 9.63 -9.72
C PRO A 255 6.83 10.40 -8.49
N ALA A 256 6.89 11.74 -8.64
CA ALA A 256 6.71 12.79 -7.61
C ALA A 256 7.24 14.14 -8.14
N SER A 257 8.26 14.08 -9.00
CA SER A 257 8.96 15.20 -9.62
C SER A 257 8.19 15.91 -10.77
N ASP A 258 7.07 15.36 -11.24
CA ASP A 258 6.40 15.82 -12.47
C ASP A 258 5.59 17.13 -12.34
N VAL A 259 5.29 17.59 -11.10
CA VAL A 259 4.76 18.96 -10.86
C VAL A 259 5.67 19.99 -11.55
N PHE A 260 6.97 19.73 -11.55
CA PHE A 260 7.99 20.63 -12.04
C PHE A 260 8.40 20.35 -13.50
N ARG A 261 7.99 19.22 -14.09
CA ARG A 261 8.37 18.83 -15.46
C ARG A 261 7.36 19.23 -16.54
N SER A 262 6.16 19.69 -16.17
CA SER A 262 5.11 20.07 -17.11
C SER A 262 5.23 21.51 -17.63
N GLY A 263 5.71 21.65 -18.87
CA GLY A 263 5.31 22.66 -19.87
C GLY A 263 5.54 24.16 -19.59
N GLN A 264 6.17 24.55 -18.48
CA GLN A 264 6.68 25.91 -18.28
C GLN A 264 8.14 25.84 -17.82
N ARG A 265 8.95 26.80 -18.30
CA ARG A 265 10.34 26.97 -17.87
C ARG A 265 10.35 27.29 -16.37
N LEU A 266 10.71 26.30 -15.56
CA LEU A 266 10.90 26.46 -14.13
C LEU A 266 11.83 27.64 -13.83
N LEU A 267 11.49 28.44 -12.82
CA LEU A 267 12.41 29.46 -12.33
C LEU A 267 13.68 28.77 -11.76
N PRO A 268 14.86 29.40 -11.93
CA PRO A 268 16.08 28.92 -11.30
C PRO A 268 15.90 28.70 -9.79
N LEU A 269 16.55 27.67 -9.25
CA LEU A 269 16.56 27.44 -7.81
C LEU A 269 17.41 28.53 -7.12
N ILE A 270 16.74 29.52 -6.53
CA ILE A 270 17.37 30.69 -5.89
C ILE A 270 17.48 30.46 -4.38
N GLY A 271 18.59 30.89 -3.78
CA GLY A 271 18.77 30.92 -2.31
C GLY A 271 18.82 29.55 -1.63
N ARG A 272 19.21 28.50 -2.37
CA ARG A 272 19.28 27.10 -1.86
C ARG A 272 20.62 26.42 -2.09
N LYS A 273 21.65 27.18 -2.50
CA LYS A 273 22.97 26.62 -2.82
C LYS A 273 23.59 25.87 -1.66
N ALA A 274 23.63 26.47 -0.47
CA ALA A 274 24.22 25.82 0.71
C ALA A 274 23.53 24.50 1.07
N GLN A 275 22.20 24.43 0.93
CA GLN A 275 21.43 23.21 1.17
C GLN A 275 21.66 22.15 0.09
N PHE A 276 21.76 22.59 -1.18
CA PHE A 276 22.09 21.70 -2.30
C PHE A 276 23.49 21.10 -2.14
N ASP A 277 24.48 21.92 -1.76
CA ASP A 277 25.87 21.51 -1.50
C ASP A 277 25.97 20.50 -0.33
N VAL A 278 24.99 20.46 0.60
CA VAL A 278 24.91 19.41 1.63
C VAL A 278 24.47 18.08 0.99
N LEU A 279 23.41 18.10 0.17
CA LEU A 279 22.91 16.89 -0.49
C LEU A 279 23.94 16.28 -1.45
N GLU A 280 24.68 17.12 -2.19
CA GLU A 280 25.80 16.65 -3.04
C GLU A 280 26.91 16.00 -2.22
N ARG A 281 27.30 16.58 -1.07
CA ARG A 281 28.31 15.98 -0.20
C ARG A 281 27.89 14.62 0.35
N GLU A 282 26.62 14.46 0.71
CA GLU A 282 26.12 13.15 1.16
C GLU A 282 26.02 12.15 0.00
N LEU A 283 25.71 12.60 -1.22
CA LEU A 283 25.81 11.76 -2.41
C LEU A 283 27.24 11.27 -2.65
N ASP A 284 28.26 12.14 -2.52
CA ASP A 284 29.67 11.77 -2.63
C ASP A 284 30.07 10.73 -1.56
N ASN A 285 29.57 10.86 -0.33
CA ASN A 285 29.77 9.87 0.72
C ASN A 285 29.16 8.52 0.33
N VAL A 286 27.94 8.52 -0.19
CA VAL A 286 27.21 7.33 -0.65
C VAL A 286 27.93 6.64 -1.81
N LEU A 287 28.47 7.40 -2.76
CA LEU A 287 29.30 6.87 -3.86
C LEU A 287 30.56 6.16 -3.33
N ALA A 288 31.10 6.62 -2.20
CA ALA A 288 32.18 5.97 -1.44
C ALA A 288 31.69 4.83 -0.50
N ALA A 289 30.49 4.28 -0.73
CA ALA A 289 29.86 3.20 0.06
C ALA A 289 29.61 3.55 1.54
N ARG A 290 29.39 4.84 1.83
CA ARG A 290 28.94 5.34 3.13
C ARG A 290 27.51 5.86 2.99
N GLY A 291 26.56 4.93 2.91
CA GLY A 291 25.14 5.26 2.84
C GLY A 291 24.68 6.15 4.01
N ALA A 292 23.71 7.01 3.74
CA ALA A 292 23.28 8.06 4.65
C ALA A 292 21.77 8.30 4.56
N VAL A 293 21.22 8.92 5.61
CA VAL A 293 19.83 9.36 5.67
C VAL A 293 19.80 10.88 5.86
N VAL A 294 19.14 11.60 4.96
CA VAL A 294 19.01 13.07 5.03
C VAL A 294 17.55 13.47 5.23
N GLY A 295 17.27 14.19 6.31
CA GLY A 295 15.96 14.75 6.62
C GLY A 295 15.85 16.22 6.22
N VAL A 296 15.04 16.54 5.22
CA VAL A 296 14.77 17.92 4.78
C VAL A 296 13.56 18.47 5.51
N VAL A 297 13.78 19.40 6.43
CA VAL A 297 12.75 19.95 7.32
C VAL A 297 12.44 21.42 7.01
N GLY A 298 11.16 21.79 7.10
CA GLY A 298 10.73 23.16 6.86
C GLY A 298 9.22 23.30 6.70
N GLU A 299 8.74 24.55 6.75
CA GLU A 299 7.31 24.88 6.65
C GLU A 299 6.69 24.57 5.27
N ALA A 300 5.36 24.61 5.18
CA ALA A 300 4.66 24.45 3.90
C ALA A 300 5.04 25.57 2.90
N GLY A 301 5.19 25.23 1.62
CA GLY A 301 5.54 26.19 0.56
C GLY A 301 6.99 26.72 0.58
N ILE A 302 7.80 26.36 1.58
CA ILE A 302 9.16 26.91 1.74
C ILE A 302 10.19 26.42 0.70
N GLY A 303 9.81 25.45 -0.14
CA GLY A 303 10.63 24.90 -1.22
C GLY A 303 11.30 23.55 -0.93
N LYS A 304 10.82 22.75 0.05
CA LYS A 304 11.35 21.40 0.34
C LYS A 304 11.30 20.47 -0.89
N SER A 305 10.10 20.23 -1.43
CA SER A 305 9.92 19.39 -2.63
C SER A 305 10.65 19.95 -3.84
N ARG A 306 10.79 21.29 -3.94
CA ARG A 306 11.56 21.93 -5.01
C ARG A 306 13.06 21.62 -4.92
N LEU A 307 13.63 21.63 -3.71
CA LEU A 307 15.02 21.23 -3.49
C LEU A 307 15.22 19.74 -3.77
N CYS A 308 14.35 18.87 -3.24
CA CYS A 308 14.41 17.43 -3.48
C CYS A 308 14.28 17.10 -4.97
N PHE A 309 13.40 17.80 -5.69
CA PHE A 309 13.26 17.68 -7.14
C PHE A 309 14.56 18.00 -7.89
N GLU A 310 15.17 19.16 -7.64
CA GLU A 310 16.40 19.55 -8.32
C GLU A 310 17.55 18.58 -8.02
N PHE A 311 17.60 18.07 -6.79
CA PHE A 311 18.58 17.06 -6.38
C PHE A 311 18.34 15.71 -7.08
N ALA A 312 17.09 15.24 -7.14
CA ALA A 312 16.71 14.04 -7.86
C ALA A 312 17.04 14.14 -9.36
N GLU A 313 16.74 15.28 -10.00
CA GLU A 313 17.11 15.53 -11.40
C GLU A 313 18.62 15.57 -11.60
N HIS A 314 19.36 16.17 -10.67
CA HIS A 314 20.82 16.16 -10.70
C HIS A 314 21.37 14.73 -10.65
N CYS A 315 20.86 13.89 -9.74
CA CYS A 315 21.24 12.48 -9.64
C CYS A 315 20.94 11.71 -10.94
N ARG A 316 19.73 11.88 -11.51
CA ARG A 316 19.34 11.25 -12.78
C ARG A 316 20.25 11.64 -13.94
N ARG A 317 20.67 12.90 -14.02
CA ARG A 317 21.62 13.37 -15.05
C ARG A 317 22.99 12.71 -14.95
N GLN A 318 23.37 12.26 -13.75
CA GLN A 318 24.59 11.49 -13.52
C GLN A 318 24.41 9.97 -13.73
N GLY A 319 23.20 9.52 -14.12
CA GLY A 319 22.89 8.10 -14.31
C GLY A 319 22.57 7.34 -13.01
N ILE A 320 22.37 8.05 -11.89
CA ILE A 320 22.00 7.45 -10.61
C ILE A 320 20.49 7.20 -10.59
N ARG A 321 20.08 5.99 -10.20
CA ARG A 321 18.66 5.63 -10.12
C ARG A 321 18.02 6.29 -8.90
N VAL A 322 16.90 6.98 -9.11
CA VAL A 322 16.12 7.64 -8.06
C VAL A 322 14.75 6.98 -7.96
N TYR A 323 14.43 6.42 -6.80
CA TYR A 323 13.10 5.92 -6.44
C TYR A 323 12.36 6.99 -5.65
N GLU A 324 11.10 7.26 -5.98
CA GLU A 324 10.30 8.30 -5.33
C GLU A 324 9.02 7.68 -4.75
N ALA A 325 8.68 8.06 -3.51
CA ALA A 325 7.42 7.72 -2.86
C ALA A 325 6.86 8.95 -2.15
N ARG A 326 5.53 9.10 -2.09
CA ARG A 326 4.90 10.25 -1.43
C ARG A 326 3.86 9.81 -0.43
N VAL A 327 3.92 10.40 0.76
CA VAL A 327 2.88 10.21 1.76
C VAL A 327 1.73 11.18 1.51
N LEU A 328 0.56 10.65 1.18
CA LEU A 328 -0.64 11.44 0.91
C LEU A 328 -1.17 12.10 2.20
N ALA A 329 -1.94 13.19 2.08
CA ALA A 329 -2.55 13.86 3.24
C ALA A 329 -3.55 12.96 3.99
N HIS A 330 -4.12 11.97 3.31
CA HIS A 330 -4.92 10.90 3.90
C HIS A 330 -4.08 9.65 4.21
N GLY A 331 -2.75 9.73 4.27
CA GLY A 331 -1.85 8.57 4.45
C GLY A 331 -2.17 7.74 5.70
N ARG A 332 -2.63 8.39 6.78
CA ARG A 332 -3.15 7.69 7.98
C ARG A 332 -4.37 6.79 7.74
N ALA A 333 -5.06 6.97 6.62
CA ALA A 333 -6.20 6.17 6.17
C ALA A 333 -5.83 5.14 5.10
N THR A 334 -4.58 5.07 4.64
CA THR A 334 -4.10 4.10 3.65
C THR A 334 -2.80 3.46 4.12
N PRO A 335 -2.90 2.47 5.03
CA PRO A 335 -1.73 1.78 5.57
C PRO A 335 -0.83 1.23 4.46
N PHE A 336 0.48 1.32 4.65
CA PHE A 336 1.51 0.81 3.73
C PHE A 336 1.56 1.45 2.34
N GLN A 337 0.70 2.41 2.00
CA GLN A 337 0.68 3.02 0.66
C GLN A 337 2.06 3.50 0.16
N PRO A 338 2.83 4.33 0.90
CA PRO A 338 4.13 4.79 0.41
C PRO A 338 5.13 3.63 0.22
N VAL A 339 4.99 2.56 1.00
CA VAL A 339 5.81 1.35 0.87
C VAL A 339 5.44 0.56 -0.39
N LEU A 340 4.15 0.39 -0.65
CA LEU A 340 3.65 -0.30 -1.84
C LEU A 340 3.98 0.46 -3.12
N GLU A 341 3.90 1.80 -3.11
CA GLU A 341 4.35 2.65 -4.21
C GLU A 341 5.85 2.48 -4.49
N LEU A 342 6.68 2.53 -3.44
CA LEU A 342 8.12 2.31 -3.55
C LEU A 342 8.45 0.92 -4.11
N LEU A 343 7.77 -0.13 -3.64
CA LEU A 343 7.97 -1.50 -4.13
C LEU A 343 7.54 -1.67 -5.59
N ARG A 344 6.40 -1.09 -5.98
CA ARG A 344 5.94 -1.13 -7.38
C ARG A 344 6.95 -0.46 -8.31
N ASP A 345 7.48 0.69 -7.92
CA ASP A 345 8.54 1.36 -8.69
C ASP A 345 9.85 0.55 -8.71
N PHE A 346 10.20 -0.07 -7.57
CA PHE A 346 11.35 -0.95 -7.46
C PHE A 346 11.30 -2.14 -8.44
N PHE A 347 10.16 -2.81 -8.52
CA PHE A 347 9.93 -3.94 -9.43
C PHE A 347 9.54 -3.54 -10.85
N GLY A 348 9.35 -2.24 -11.12
CA GLY A 348 8.91 -1.74 -12.42
C GLY A 348 7.49 -2.19 -12.79
N ILE A 349 6.64 -2.42 -11.78
CA ILE A 349 5.23 -2.79 -11.96
C ILE A 349 4.46 -1.57 -12.46
N ARG A 350 3.72 -1.75 -13.57
CA ARG A 350 2.97 -0.66 -14.19
C ARG A 350 1.52 -0.63 -13.67
N PRO A 351 0.90 0.55 -13.55
CA PRO A 351 -0.52 0.63 -13.22
C PRO A 351 -1.37 -0.06 -14.30
N LYS A 352 -2.33 -0.89 -13.87
CA LYS A 352 -3.19 -1.74 -14.74
C LYS A 352 -2.45 -2.86 -15.51
N GLU A 353 -1.24 -3.21 -15.12
CA GLU A 353 -0.57 -4.42 -15.59
C GLU A 353 -1.30 -5.67 -15.04
N PRO A 354 -1.46 -6.76 -15.82
CA PRO A 354 -2.06 -7.99 -15.31
C PRO A 354 -1.31 -8.52 -14.07
N VAL A 355 -2.05 -9.10 -13.12
CA VAL A 355 -1.49 -9.59 -11.85
C VAL A 355 -0.38 -10.63 -12.09
N GLU A 356 -0.55 -11.47 -13.11
CA GLU A 356 0.40 -12.52 -13.49
C GLU A 356 1.73 -11.94 -13.97
N VAL A 357 1.68 -10.86 -14.76
CA VAL A 357 2.88 -10.18 -15.26
C VAL A 357 3.59 -9.44 -14.13
N SER A 358 2.83 -8.76 -13.27
CA SER A 358 3.35 -8.10 -12.09
C SER A 358 4.01 -9.09 -11.13
N ARG A 359 3.38 -10.24 -10.90
CA ARG A 359 3.93 -11.36 -10.11
C ARG A 359 5.24 -11.86 -10.72
N GLN A 360 5.29 -12.11 -12.02
CA GLN A 360 6.50 -12.61 -12.68
C GLN A 360 7.68 -11.66 -12.53
N ARG A 361 7.48 -10.33 -12.63
CA ARG A 361 8.55 -9.34 -12.38
C ARG A 361 9.14 -9.44 -10.97
N VAL A 362 8.28 -9.66 -9.97
CA VAL A 362 8.72 -9.86 -8.58
C VAL A 362 9.52 -11.16 -8.47
N VAL A 363 9.01 -12.25 -9.05
CA VAL A 363 9.69 -13.56 -9.08
C VAL A 363 11.08 -13.44 -9.71
N ASP A 364 11.17 -12.93 -10.94
CA ASP A 364 12.43 -12.80 -11.68
C ASP A 364 13.47 -12.00 -10.90
N ARG A 365 13.02 -10.93 -10.23
CA ARG A 365 13.92 -10.05 -9.47
C ARG A 365 14.41 -10.69 -8.18
N LEU A 366 13.55 -11.44 -7.47
CA LEU A 366 13.92 -12.13 -6.23
C LEU A 366 14.81 -13.35 -6.51
N GLU A 367 14.56 -14.07 -7.60
CA GLU A 367 15.42 -15.17 -8.07
C GLU A 367 16.83 -14.66 -8.42
N ALA A 368 16.94 -13.50 -9.06
CA ALA A 368 18.22 -12.89 -9.41
C ALA A 368 19.12 -12.56 -8.19
N ILE A 369 18.54 -12.39 -7.00
CA ILE A 369 19.27 -12.15 -5.74
C ILE A 369 19.25 -13.37 -4.81
N ALA A 370 18.89 -14.55 -5.33
CA ALA A 370 18.86 -15.83 -4.62
C ALA A 370 18.06 -15.80 -3.30
N MET A 371 16.93 -15.09 -3.29
CA MET A 371 16.04 -15.05 -2.14
C MET A 371 15.32 -16.40 -1.95
N PRO A 372 15.09 -16.85 -0.70
CA PRO A 372 14.31 -18.05 -0.43
C PRO A 372 12.86 -17.92 -0.95
N ASP A 373 12.24 -19.02 -1.35
CA ASP A 373 10.84 -19.05 -1.80
C ASP A 373 9.87 -18.48 -0.74
N THR A 374 10.17 -18.65 0.55
CA THR A 374 9.38 -18.08 1.64
C THR A 374 9.37 -16.55 1.60
N ALA A 375 10.47 -15.90 1.22
CA ALA A 375 10.53 -14.44 1.05
C ALA A 375 9.65 -13.96 -0.10
N LEU A 376 9.62 -14.72 -1.19
CA LEU A 376 8.78 -14.45 -2.35
C LEU A 376 7.30 -14.54 -2.00
N VAL A 377 6.87 -15.58 -1.29
CA VAL A 377 5.46 -15.71 -0.86
C VAL A 377 5.03 -14.53 0.03
N LEU A 378 5.88 -14.11 0.98
CA LEU A 378 5.58 -12.97 1.85
C LEU A 378 5.40 -11.66 1.09
N LEU A 379 6.32 -11.38 0.17
CA LEU A 379 6.29 -10.13 -0.59
C LEU A 379 5.14 -10.09 -1.57
N LEU A 380 4.84 -11.22 -2.24
CA LEU A 380 3.68 -11.34 -3.11
C LEU A 380 2.37 -11.17 -2.34
N ASP A 381 2.21 -11.78 -1.16
CA ASP A 381 1.00 -11.58 -0.34
C ASP A 381 0.86 -10.12 0.10
N PHE A 382 1.95 -9.49 0.57
CA PHE A 382 1.94 -8.08 0.98
C PHE A 382 1.56 -7.13 -0.16
N MET A 383 2.04 -7.40 -1.39
CA MET A 383 1.75 -6.59 -2.57
C MET A 383 0.41 -6.95 -3.24
N SER A 384 -0.39 -7.86 -2.65
CA SER A 384 -1.63 -8.39 -3.24
C SER A 384 -1.42 -9.07 -4.61
N LEU A 385 -0.28 -9.74 -4.78
CA LEU A 385 0.13 -10.49 -5.97
C LEU A 385 0.24 -12.00 -5.68
N ALA A 386 -0.50 -12.49 -4.68
CA ALA A 386 -0.45 -13.87 -4.19
C ALA A 386 -0.52 -14.89 -5.34
N ASP A 387 0.32 -15.93 -5.26
CA ASP A 387 0.41 -16.98 -6.27
C ASP A 387 -0.50 -18.16 -5.90
N PRO A 388 -1.54 -18.49 -6.70
CA PRO A 388 -2.38 -19.65 -6.43
C PRO A 388 -1.61 -20.98 -6.37
N ALA A 389 -0.45 -21.07 -7.04
CA ALA A 389 0.40 -22.25 -7.01
C ALA A 389 1.24 -22.36 -5.72
N ARG A 390 1.37 -21.27 -4.95
CA ARG A 390 2.16 -21.21 -3.71
C ARG A 390 1.26 -20.70 -2.57
N PRO A 391 0.68 -21.60 -1.76
CA PRO A 391 -0.26 -21.19 -0.71
C PRO A 391 0.39 -20.24 0.29
N ALA A 392 -0.41 -19.34 0.86
CA ALA A 392 0.05 -18.37 1.85
C ALA A 392 0.68 -19.07 3.07
N LEU A 393 1.74 -18.48 3.60
CA LEU A 393 2.39 -19.01 4.81
C LEU A 393 1.50 -18.76 6.02
N LEU A 394 1.29 -19.79 6.85
CA LEU A 394 0.55 -19.70 8.11
C LEU A 394 1.47 -19.16 9.21
N LEU A 395 1.82 -17.88 9.11
CA LEU A 395 2.66 -17.20 10.09
C LEU A 395 1.83 -16.39 11.07
N ASP A 396 2.33 -16.29 12.30
CA ASP A 396 1.86 -15.27 13.22
C ASP A 396 2.17 -13.88 12.65
N PRO A 397 1.28 -12.88 12.82
CA PRO A 397 1.49 -11.55 12.27
C PRO A 397 2.81 -10.88 12.64
N GLY A 398 3.30 -11.08 13.87
CA GLY A 398 4.59 -10.54 14.32
C GLY A 398 5.76 -11.13 13.53
N VAL A 399 5.74 -12.45 13.29
CA VAL A 399 6.77 -13.11 12.48
C VAL A 399 6.63 -12.79 11.00
N PHE A 400 5.41 -12.72 10.47
CA PHE A 400 5.18 -12.28 9.11
C PHE A 400 5.81 -10.91 8.90
N LYS A 401 5.53 -9.95 9.79
CA LYS A 401 6.07 -8.60 9.75
C LYS A 401 7.59 -8.57 9.85
N ILE A 402 8.18 -9.24 10.83
CA ILE A 402 9.64 -9.26 11.00
C ILE A 402 10.33 -9.88 9.78
N ARG A 403 9.80 -10.98 9.24
CA ARG A 403 10.33 -11.58 8.01
C ARG A 403 10.16 -10.65 6.82
N LEU A 404 8.99 -10.03 6.65
CA LEU A 404 8.73 -9.08 5.57
C LEU A 404 9.68 -7.87 5.64
N LEU A 405 9.89 -7.29 6.82
CA LEU A 405 10.87 -6.22 7.03
C LEU A 405 12.29 -6.69 6.69
N ASN A 406 12.67 -7.92 7.05
CA ASN A 406 13.97 -8.48 6.68
C ASN A 406 14.12 -8.72 5.17
N VAL A 407 13.06 -9.20 4.50
CA VAL A 407 13.01 -9.30 3.03
C VAL A 407 13.19 -7.92 2.41
N PHE A 408 12.46 -6.93 2.91
CA PHE A 408 12.55 -5.54 2.48
C PHE A 408 13.97 -4.98 2.67
N LYS A 409 14.59 -5.13 3.85
CA LYS A 409 15.99 -4.72 4.10
C LYS A 409 16.97 -5.40 3.14
N THR A 410 16.81 -6.70 2.93
CA THR A 410 17.70 -7.48 2.06
C THR A 410 17.53 -7.07 0.60
N LEU A 411 16.31 -6.73 0.16
CA LEU A 411 16.02 -6.23 -1.18
C LEU A 411 16.83 -4.97 -1.51
N PHE A 412 16.84 -3.98 -0.60
CA PHE A 412 17.58 -2.73 -0.80
C PHE A 412 19.10 -2.86 -0.55
N ARG A 413 19.54 -3.85 0.24
CA ARG A 413 20.98 -4.18 0.40
C ARG A 413 21.55 -4.94 -0.79
N SER A 414 20.73 -5.70 -1.51
CA SER A 414 21.13 -6.54 -2.63
C SER A 414 21.21 -5.79 -3.97
N ALA A 415 21.15 -4.46 -3.95
CA ALA A 415 21.44 -3.65 -5.11
C ALA A 415 22.87 -3.97 -5.63
N PRO A 416 23.10 -4.01 -6.96
CA PRO A 416 24.42 -4.29 -7.50
C PRO A 416 25.48 -3.38 -6.86
N ALA A 417 26.62 -3.96 -6.46
CA ALA A 417 27.67 -3.25 -5.73
C ALA A 417 28.21 -2.00 -6.47
N ASP A 418 28.04 -1.94 -7.80
CA ASP A 418 28.49 -0.85 -8.66
C ASP A 418 27.43 0.22 -8.91
N SER A 419 26.16 -0.01 -8.54
CA SER A 419 25.07 0.95 -8.76
C SER A 419 24.70 1.69 -7.47
N ALA A 420 24.91 3.00 -7.44
CA ALA A 420 24.35 3.86 -6.40
C ALA A 420 22.86 4.12 -6.67
N MET A 421 22.09 4.31 -5.59
CA MET A 421 20.69 4.70 -5.69
C MET A 421 20.30 5.76 -4.67
N VAL A 422 19.32 6.57 -5.04
CA VAL A 422 18.67 7.54 -4.16
C VAL A 422 17.22 7.10 -3.96
N ILE A 423 16.75 7.12 -2.72
CA ILE A 423 15.35 6.90 -2.39
C ILE A 423 14.83 8.17 -1.77
N LEU A 424 13.80 8.77 -2.36
CA LEU A 424 13.17 10.00 -1.90
C LEU A 424 11.77 9.70 -1.39
N ILE A 425 11.50 9.97 -0.12
CA ILE A 425 10.16 9.85 0.47
C ILE A 425 9.68 11.25 0.89
N GLU A 426 8.61 11.73 0.27
CA GLU A 426 8.06 13.06 0.53
C GLU A 426 6.92 13.06 1.55
N ASP A 427 6.80 14.16 2.30
CA ASP A 427 5.71 14.50 3.19
C ASP A 427 5.51 13.54 4.40
N LEU A 428 6.60 13.03 5.01
CA LEU A 428 6.58 12.02 6.10
C LEU A 428 5.72 12.39 7.31
N HIS A 429 5.46 13.68 7.55
CA HIS A 429 4.56 14.13 8.61
C HIS A 429 3.12 13.58 8.50
N TRP A 430 2.74 13.01 7.36
CA TRP A 430 1.46 12.33 7.15
C TRP A 430 1.51 10.80 7.26
N ILE A 431 2.67 10.22 7.58
CA ILE A 431 2.88 8.77 7.50
C ILE A 431 2.00 8.03 8.52
N ASP A 432 1.53 6.84 8.14
CA ASP A 432 0.88 5.93 9.06
C ASP A 432 1.90 5.12 9.87
N GLU A 433 1.50 4.70 11.06
CA GLU A 433 2.37 3.98 12.00
C GLU A 433 2.93 2.69 11.39
N ALA A 434 2.16 1.99 10.56
CA ALA A 434 2.60 0.74 9.95
C ALA A 434 3.65 0.95 8.85
N SER A 435 3.53 2.01 8.05
CA SER A 435 4.54 2.42 7.06
C SER A 435 5.82 2.97 7.69
N GLU A 436 5.73 3.64 8.85
CA GLU A 436 6.88 4.22 9.54
C GLU A 436 7.97 3.17 9.82
N GLU A 437 7.56 1.97 10.22
CA GLU A 437 8.47 0.85 10.50
C GLU A 437 9.25 0.37 9.26
N PHE A 438 8.65 0.48 8.07
CA PHE A 438 9.35 0.18 6.82
C PHE A 438 10.37 1.28 6.46
N VAL A 439 10.05 2.54 6.75
CA VAL A 439 11.01 3.65 6.58
C VAL A 439 12.18 3.51 7.55
N GLU A 440 11.92 3.08 8.79
CA GLU A 440 12.96 2.74 9.77
C GLU A 440 13.83 1.57 9.30
N ALA A 441 13.21 0.50 8.79
CA ALA A 441 13.93 -0.64 8.24
C ALA A 441 14.78 -0.22 7.01
N LEU A 442 14.26 0.67 6.16
CA LEU A 442 14.99 1.22 5.03
C LEU A 442 16.20 2.04 5.49
N ALA A 443 16.01 2.93 6.47
CA ALA A 443 17.08 3.72 7.08
C ALA A 443 18.18 2.81 7.66
N GLU A 444 17.82 1.70 8.31
CA GLU A 444 18.77 0.67 8.77
C GLU A 444 19.47 -0.05 7.60
N ALA A 445 18.75 -0.32 6.52
CA ALA A 445 19.29 -0.99 5.35
C ALA A 445 20.32 -0.13 4.58
N THR A 446 20.24 1.20 4.68
CA THR A 446 21.19 2.12 4.00
C THR A 446 22.62 2.06 4.56
N VAL A 447 22.78 1.65 5.83
CA VAL A 447 24.10 1.64 6.46
C VAL A 447 25.00 0.61 5.78
N GLY A 448 26.15 1.06 5.27
CA GLY A 448 27.12 0.22 4.57
C GLY A 448 26.77 -0.10 3.11
N THR A 449 25.78 0.58 2.53
CA THR A 449 25.42 0.45 1.10
C THR A 449 25.72 1.74 0.33
N LYS A 450 25.55 1.70 -1.01
CA LYS A 450 25.57 2.88 -1.89
C LYS A 450 24.16 3.47 -2.05
N THR A 451 23.42 3.57 -0.95
CA THR A 451 22.05 4.11 -0.93
C THR A 451 21.99 5.41 -0.14
N LEU A 452 21.41 6.45 -0.74
CA LEU A 452 21.05 7.70 -0.06
C LEU A 452 19.53 7.73 0.14
N LEU A 453 19.08 7.75 1.40
CA LEU A 453 17.67 7.94 1.73
C LEU A 453 17.42 9.42 2.04
N VAL A 454 16.65 10.10 1.20
CA VAL A 454 16.22 11.49 1.42
C VAL A 454 14.76 11.47 1.84
N VAL A 455 14.44 12.08 2.98
CA VAL A 455 13.08 12.21 3.47
C VAL A 455 12.75 13.68 3.70
N ASN A 456 11.51 14.11 3.48
CA ASN A 456 11.11 15.48 3.82
C ASN A 456 9.88 15.53 4.74
N TYR A 457 9.85 16.49 5.67
CA TYR A 457 8.79 16.63 6.66
C TYR A 457 8.64 18.07 7.18
N ARG A 458 7.60 18.30 7.98
CA ARG A 458 7.36 19.58 8.68
C ARG A 458 7.94 19.53 10.10
N PRO A 459 8.31 20.68 10.69
CA PRO A 459 8.74 20.73 12.08
C PRO A 459 7.75 20.03 13.02
N GLY A 460 8.28 19.32 14.02
CA GLY A 460 7.48 18.58 15.01
C GLY A 460 7.24 17.10 14.68
N PHE A 461 7.60 16.63 13.49
CA PHE A 461 7.67 15.19 13.19
C PHE A 461 8.90 14.57 13.89
N ALA A 462 8.73 13.39 14.49
CA ALA A 462 9.79 12.66 15.19
C ALA A 462 9.66 11.17 14.89
N ALA A 463 10.78 10.53 14.58
CA ALA A 463 10.86 9.09 14.30
C ALA A 463 12.16 8.51 14.88
N SER A 464 12.23 7.21 15.15
CA SER A 464 13.39 6.62 15.85
C SER A 464 14.69 6.70 15.04
N PHE A 465 14.59 6.61 13.71
CA PHE A 465 15.76 6.69 12.82
C PHE A 465 16.47 8.05 12.87
N MET A 466 15.80 9.11 13.34
CA MET A 466 16.38 10.45 13.47
C MET A 466 17.44 10.55 14.58
N GLN A 467 17.44 9.61 15.52
CA GLN A 467 18.41 9.57 16.62
C GLN A 467 19.71 8.86 16.23
N ARG A 468 19.82 8.36 14.99
CA ARG A 468 20.96 7.57 14.52
C ARG A 468 22.10 8.47 14.03
N THR A 469 23.32 7.97 14.09
CA THR A 469 24.53 8.71 13.65
C THR A 469 24.58 8.98 12.15
N ALA A 470 23.97 8.12 11.33
CA ALA A 470 23.90 8.27 9.88
C ALA A 470 22.77 9.22 9.42
N PHE A 471 22.06 9.86 10.36
CA PHE A 471 21.00 10.81 10.07
C PHE A 471 21.51 12.25 10.09
N HIS A 472 21.23 12.99 9.02
CA HIS A 472 21.63 14.38 8.84
C HIS A 472 20.40 15.24 8.59
N GLU A 473 20.09 16.17 9.49
CA GLU A 473 18.96 17.08 9.34
C GLU A 473 19.35 18.37 8.58
N LEU A 474 18.55 18.73 7.59
CA LEU A 474 18.74 19.88 6.71
C LEU A 474 17.54 20.83 6.83
N HIS A 475 17.74 21.96 7.50
CA HIS A 475 16.69 22.98 7.66
C HIS A 475 16.57 23.90 6.44
N ILE A 476 15.34 24.05 5.95
CA ILE A 476 14.99 25.02 4.92
C ILE A 476 14.42 26.27 5.57
N VAL A 477 15.11 27.39 5.35
CA VAL A 477 14.73 28.72 5.87
C VAL A 477 14.02 29.57 4.79
N PRO A 478 13.22 30.57 5.18
CA PRO A 478 12.70 31.56 4.23
C PRO A 478 13.82 32.22 3.41
N LEU A 479 13.51 32.58 2.17
CA LEU A 479 14.44 33.33 1.31
C LEU A 479 14.75 34.68 1.93
N ALA A 480 16.03 35.07 1.90
CA ALA A 480 16.43 36.41 2.27
C ALA A 480 15.80 37.44 1.32
N SER A 481 15.60 38.68 1.76
CA SER A 481 14.94 39.69 0.92
C SER A 481 15.65 39.99 -0.41
N ALA A 482 16.97 39.72 -0.51
CA ALA A 482 17.70 39.83 -1.77
C ALA A 482 17.34 38.69 -2.74
N GLU A 483 17.33 37.45 -2.24
CA GLU A 483 16.97 36.23 -2.98
C GLU A 483 15.50 36.24 -3.40
N ALA A 484 14.61 36.71 -2.52
CA ALA A 484 13.18 36.86 -2.82
C ALA A 484 12.94 37.86 -3.96
N ARG A 485 13.68 38.99 -3.98
CA ARG A 485 13.62 39.95 -5.09
C ARG A 485 14.21 39.37 -6.38
N GLU A 486 15.26 38.58 -6.29
CA GLU A 486 15.84 37.89 -7.44
C GLU A 486 14.83 36.90 -8.07
N LEU A 487 14.09 36.16 -7.24
CA LEU A 487 13.01 35.29 -7.70
C LEU A 487 11.92 36.10 -8.41
N LEU A 488 11.50 37.22 -7.83
CA LEU A 488 10.50 38.11 -8.45
C LEU A 488 10.99 38.75 -9.75
N ARG A 489 12.29 39.06 -9.91
CA ARG A 489 12.83 39.51 -11.20
C ARG A 489 12.69 38.45 -12.28
N GLY A 490 12.84 37.17 -11.94
CA GLY A 490 12.57 36.08 -12.88
C GLY A 490 11.11 36.04 -13.38
N VAL A 491 10.17 36.53 -12.56
CA VAL A 491 8.74 36.60 -12.91
C VAL A 491 8.38 37.89 -13.64
N PHE A 492 8.84 39.04 -13.14
CA PHE A 492 8.43 40.36 -13.63
C PHE A 492 9.43 41.03 -14.58
N GLY A 493 10.73 40.73 -14.49
CA GLY A 493 11.80 41.47 -15.16
C GLY A 493 12.42 42.58 -14.31
N ASP A 494 13.30 43.37 -14.93
CA ASP A 494 14.17 44.36 -14.25
C ASP A 494 13.71 45.82 -14.38
N ASP A 495 12.49 46.07 -14.86
CA ASP A 495 12.01 47.45 -15.06
C ASP A 495 11.85 48.18 -13.71
N SER A 496 12.37 49.41 -13.64
CA SER A 496 12.36 50.24 -12.43
C SER A 496 10.96 50.51 -11.86
N SER A 497 9.92 50.47 -12.69
CA SER A 497 8.53 50.66 -12.24
C SER A 497 8.05 49.57 -11.28
N LEU A 498 8.72 48.42 -11.23
CA LEU A 498 8.31 47.25 -10.46
C LEU A 498 8.93 47.18 -9.06
N GLN A 499 9.87 48.06 -8.71
CA GLN A 499 10.66 47.94 -7.47
C GLN A 499 9.81 48.04 -6.20
N ASN A 500 8.86 48.97 -6.14
CA ASN A 500 7.98 49.14 -4.98
C ASN A 500 7.04 47.94 -4.82
N LEU A 501 6.45 47.48 -5.94
CA LEU A 501 5.60 46.28 -5.96
C LEU A 501 6.35 45.02 -5.51
N ALA A 502 7.59 44.83 -5.99
CA ALA A 502 8.43 43.71 -5.55
C ALA A 502 8.76 43.80 -4.05
N GLY A 503 8.97 45.01 -3.52
CA GLY A 503 9.12 45.26 -2.09
C GLY A 503 7.88 44.83 -1.29
N ASP A 504 6.71 45.29 -1.70
CA ASP A 504 5.43 44.99 -1.03
C ASP A 504 5.10 43.48 -1.06
N ILE A 505 5.36 42.81 -2.19
CA ILE A 505 5.20 41.35 -2.31
C ILE A 505 6.17 40.62 -1.38
N VAL A 506 7.43 41.03 -1.30
CA VAL A 506 8.43 40.41 -0.42
C VAL A 506 8.07 40.57 1.06
N GLU A 507 7.63 41.75 1.47
CA GLU A 507 7.19 42.01 2.84
C GLU A 507 6.00 41.12 3.22
N ARG A 508 5.05 40.95 2.31
CA ARG A 508 3.82 40.18 2.56
C ARG A 508 4.05 38.67 2.50
N ALA A 509 4.93 38.20 1.63
CA ALA A 509 5.29 36.79 1.51
C ALA A 509 6.27 36.32 2.60
N GLN A 510 6.93 37.25 3.30
CA GLN A 510 7.93 36.98 4.34
C GLN A 510 9.00 35.95 3.90
N GLY A 511 9.42 36.01 2.63
CA GLY A 511 10.43 35.12 2.06
C GLY A 511 9.95 33.69 1.76
N ASN A 512 8.66 33.38 1.86
CA ASN A 512 8.13 32.08 1.44
C ASN A 512 8.04 32.04 -0.10
N PRO A 513 8.81 31.16 -0.81
CA PRO A 513 8.85 31.12 -2.27
C PRO A 513 7.48 30.93 -2.92
N PHE A 514 6.67 30.01 -2.38
CA PHE A 514 5.33 29.78 -2.91
C PHE A 514 4.44 31.02 -2.79
N PHE A 515 4.53 31.75 -1.67
CA PHE A 515 3.76 32.99 -1.49
C PHE A 515 4.24 34.11 -2.44
N LEU A 516 5.54 34.19 -2.70
CA LEU A 516 6.09 35.15 -3.67
C LEU A 516 5.54 34.89 -5.08
N GLU A 517 5.56 33.64 -5.53
CA GLU A 517 5.07 33.24 -6.85
C GLU A 517 3.57 33.47 -7.02
N GLU A 518 2.76 33.08 -6.02
CA GLU A 518 1.30 33.26 -6.08
C GLU A 518 0.89 34.74 -6.07
N LEU A 519 1.50 35.56 -5.22
CA LEU A 519 1.24 37.00 -5.21
C LEU A 519 1.67 37.64 -6.53
N ALA A 520 2.80 37.20 -7.11
CA ALA A 520 3.27 37.70 -8.38
C ALA A 520 2.36 37.33 -9.55
N SER A 521 1.85 36.09 -9.58
CA SER A 521 0.90 35.64 -10.60
C SER A 521 -0.41 36.42 -10.52
N ALA A 522 -0.99 36.52 -9.31
CA ALA A 522 -2.26 37.23 -9.09
C ALA A 522 -2.22 38.69 -9.54
N VAL A 523 -1.10 39.33 -9.26
CA VAL A 523 -0.84 40.71 -9.68
C VAL A 523 -0.70 40.77 -11.20
N SER A 524 0.08 39.89 -11.83
CA SER A 524 0.26 39.85 -13.28
C SER A 524 -1.07 39.64 -14.04
N GLU A 525 -1.94 38.80 -13.52
CA GLU A 525 -3.27 38.50 -14.07
C GLU A 525 -4.30 39.64 -13.91
N SER A 526 -4.02 40.64 -13.06
CA SER A 526 -4.95 41.77 -12.83
C SER A 526 -4.95 42.81 -13.96
N GLY A 527 -4.08 42.65 -14.97
CA GLY A 527 -4.07 43.47 -16.19
C GLY A 527 -3.31 44.81 -16.07
N GLY A 528 -2.61 45.05 -14.96
CA GLY A 528 -1.84 46.27 -14.68
C GLY A 528 -0.49 46.40 -15.41
N PHE A 529 -0.12 45.42 -16.25
CA PHE A 529 1.20 45.33 -16.90
C PHE A 529 1.13 45.40 -18.43
N GLU A 530 2.18 45.95 -19.04
CA GLU A 530 2.58 45.85 -20.45
C GLU A 530 3.80 44.93 -20.57
N GLY A 531 3.93 44.19 -21.67
CA GLY A 531 5.05 43.28 -21.93
C GLY A 531 4.73 41.80 -21.72
N GLU A 532 5.74 40.95 -21.88
CA GLU A 532 5.68 39.51 -21.65
C GLU A 532 6.27 39.16 -20.28
N ARG A 533 5.98 37.94 -19.77
CA ARG A 533 6.51 37.46 -18.48
C ARG A 533 8.04 37.55 -18.47
N GLY A 534 8.61 38.08 -17.38
CA GLY A 534 10.04 38.37 -17.27
C GLY A 534 10.48 39.70 -17.91
N ALA A 535 9.57 40.46 -18.50
CA ALA A 535 9.84 41.78 -19.10
C ALA A 535 8.63 42.73 -18.97
N TYR A 536 7.96 42.71 -17.81
CA TYR A 536 6.79 43.54 -17.53
C TYR A 536 7.15 45.00 -17.22
N ARG A 537 6.21 45.90 -17.52
CA ARG A 537 6.19 47.32 -17.11
C ARG A 537 4.80 47.71 -16.63
N LEU A 538 4.67 48.55 -15.62
CA LEU A 538 3.36 49.02 -15.15
C LEU A 538 2.70 49.99 -16.14
N LYS A 539 1.42 49.75 -16.47
CA LYS A 539 0.60 50.54 -17.41
C LYS A 539 0.25 51.97 -16.96
N GLY A 540 0.34 52.29 -15.67
CA GLY A 540 -0.36 53.45 -15.10
C GLY A 540 0.31 54.15 -13.91
N GLY A 541 1.65 54.17 -13.82
CA GLY A 541 2.35 54.79 -12.68
C GLY A 541 2.02 54.11 -11.33
N ILE A 542 2.69 54.55 -10.26
CA ILE A 542 2.65 53.90 -8.94
C ILE A 542 1.29 54.19 -8.26
N GLY A 543 0.25 53.45 -8.64
CA GLY A 543 -1.02 53.33 -7.94
C GLY A 543 -1.22 51.89 -7.51
N SER A 544 -1.37 51.66 -6.20
CA SER A 544 -1.35 50.34 -5.55
C SER A 544 -2.20 49.30 -6.27
N ILE A 545 -1.57 48.34 -6.95
CA ILE A 545 -2.25 47.10 -7.29
C ILE A 545 -2.64 46.48 -5.94
N PRO A 546 -3.94 46.31 -5.65
CA PRO A 546 -4.37 45.82 -4.35
C PRO A 546 -3.82 44.40 -4.15
N LEU A 547 -2.82 44.28 -3.28
CA LEU A 547 -2.26 42.98 -2.91
C LEU A 547 -3.25 42.27 -1.99
N PRO A 548 -3.68 41.04 -2.33
CA PRO A 548 -4.58 40.29 -1.46
C PRO A 548 -4.00 40.11 -0.06
N PRO A 549 -4.85 40.04 0.97
CA PRO A 549 -4.36 40.03 2.34
C PRO A 549 -3.70 38.72 2.74
N THR A 550 -4.04 37.62 2.06
CA THR A 550 -3.52 36.27 2.31
C THR A 550 -3.43 35.49 1.00
N VAL A 551 -2.61 34.43 0.97
CA VAL A 551 -2.52 33.53 -0.20
C VAL A 551 -3.81 32.75 -0.41
N HIS A 552 -4.59 32.48 0.64
CA HIS A 552 -5.93 31.92 0.51
C HIS A 552 -6.85 32.82 -0.32
N ALA A 553 -6.77 34.14 -0.12
CA ALA A 553 -7.56 35.11 -0.89
C ALA A 553 -7.12 35.18 -2.37
N VAL A 554 -5.83 34.99 -2.65
CA VAL A 554 -5.31 34.89 -4.03
C VAL A 554 -5.90 33.67 -4.74
N VAL A 555 -5.76 32.50 -4.13
CA VAL A 555 -6.20 31.23 -4.70
C VAL A 555 -7.73 31.22 -4.84
N ALA A 556 -8.47 31.70 -3.84
CA ALA A 556 -9.92 31.83 -3.90
C ALA A 556 -10.36 32.74 -5.06
N ALA A 557 -9.69 33.89 -5.26
CA ALA A 557 -10.00 34.80 -6.36
C ALA A 557 -9.72 34.18 -7.75
N ARG A 558 -8.70 33.33 -7.89
CA ARG A 558 -8.45 32.55 -9.11
C ARG A 558 -9.56 31.54 -9.37
N ILE A 559 -9.99 30.82 -8.33
CA ILE A 559 -11.10 29.86 -8.41
C ILE A 559 -12.41 30.57 -8.76
N ASP A 560 -12.67 31.76 -8.21
CA ASP A 560 -13.91 32.52 -8.47
C ASP A 560 -14.02 33.08 -9.90
N ARG A 561 -12.92 33.11 -10.66
CA ARG A 561 -12.93 33.48 -12.09
C ARG A 561 -13.27 32.31 -13.02
N LEU A 562 -13.30 31.09 -12.51
CA LEU A 562 -13.64 29.90 -13.29
C LEU A 562 -15.13 29.88 -13.64
N SER A 563 -15.49 29.14 -14.70
CA SER A 563 -16.89 28.77 -14.91
C SER A 563 -17.41 27.90 -13.76
N GLU A 564 -18.72 27.96 -13.48
CA GLU A 564 -19.36 27.14 -12.44
C GLU A 564 -19.08 25.63 -12.61
N THR A 565 -19.02 25.16 -13.85
CA THR A 565 -18.64 23.78 -14.19
C THR A 565 -17.20 23.48 -13.79
N ALA A 566 -16.24 24.33 -14.16
CA ALA A 566 -14.83 24.15 -13.81
C ALA A 566 -14.59 24.23 -12.29
N LYS A 567 -15.28 25.15 -11.60
CA LYS A 567 -15.25 25.26 -10.14
C LYS A 567 -15.76 23.97 -9.47
N THR A 568 -16.89 23.45 -9.95
CA THR A 568 -17.44 22.17 -9.48
C THR A 568 -16.47 21.01 -9.69
N VAL A 569 -15.82 20.91 -10.85
CA VAL A 569 -14.82 19.88 -11.13
C VAL A 569 -13.62 19.99 -10.19
N LEU A 570 -13.14 21.21 -9.92
CA LEU A 570 -12.01 21.45 -8.99
C LEU A 570 -12.36 21.10 -7.54
N GLU A 571 -13.56 21.47 -7.08
CA GLU A 571 -14.07 21.11 -5.75
C GLU A 571 -14.17 19.59 -5.59
N THR A 572 -14.69 18.88 -6.59
CA THR A 572 -14.75 17.41 -6.60
C THR A 572 -13.35 16.79 -6.61
N ALA A 573 -12.45 17.32 -7.44
CA ALA A 573 -11.05 16.91 -7.47
C ALA A 573 -10.40 17.06 -6.08
N ALA A 574 -10.72 18.13 -5.36
CA ALA A 574 -10.16 18.40 -4.03
C ALA A 574 -10.61 17.38 -2.98
N VAL A 575 -11.82 16.83 -3.13
CA VAL A 575 -12.38 15.75 -2.30
C VAL A 575 -11.75 14.39 -2.62
N ILE A 576 -11.44 14.12 -3.90
CA ILE A 576 -10.77 12.87 -4.32
C ILE A 576 -9.36 12.80 -3.74
N GLY A 577 -8.62 13.90 -3.77
CA GLY A 577 -7.29 13.99 -3.17
C GLY A 577 -6.32 14.84 -3.97
N ARG A 578 -5.03 14.81 -3.60
CA ARG A 578 -3.97 15.55 -4.31
C ARG A 578 -3.71 15.02 -5.73
N SER A 579 -3.84 13.72 -5.91
CA SER A 579 -3.79 13.03 -7.19
C SER A 579 -5.19 12.53 -7.51
N VAL A 580 -5.68 12.84 -8.69
CA VAL A 580 -7.08 12.74 -9.07
C VAL A 580 -7.17 11.88 -10.33
N ALA A 581 -7.51 10.61 -10.15
CA ALA A 581 -7.75 9.72 -11.27
C ALA A 581 -9.03 10.15 -12.02
N LEU A 582 -8.94 10.39 -13.32
CA LEU A 582 -10.09 10.68 -14.20
C LEU A 582 -11.11 9.54 -14.16
N ALA A 583 -10.66 8.31 -13.96
CA ALA A 583 -11.53 7.15 -13.75
C ALA A 583 -12.45 7.29 -12.53
N VAL A 584 -12.06 8.08 -11.53
CA VAL A 584 -12.89 8.43 -10.36
C VAL A 584 -13.60 9.76 -10.56
N LEU A 585 -12.92 10.79 -11.07
CA LEU A 585 -13.48 12.13 -11.27
C LEU A 585 -14.67 12.13 -12.23
N LYS A 586 -14.57 11.39 -13.33
CA LYS A 586 -15.62 11.32 -14.37
C LYS A 586 -16.96 10.78 -13.84
N PRO A 587 -17.03 9.59 -13.21
CA PRO A 587 -18.30 9.09 -12.67
C PRO A 587 -18.82 9.94 -11.51
N VAL A 588 -17.96 10.56 -10.71
CA VAL A 588 -18.37 11.40 -9.56
C VAL A 588 -18.98 12.73 -10.02
N THR A 589 -18.40 13.36 -11.04
CA THR A 589 -18.94 14.63 -11.60
C THR A 589 -20.20 14.40 -12.43
N GLY A 590 -20.32 13.25 -13.10
CA GLY A 590 -21.48 12.91 -13.93
C GLY A 590 -21.63 13.78 -15.19
N LEU A 591 -20.59 14.56 -15.53
CA LEU A 591 -20.58 15.45 -16.70
C LEU A 591 -20.37 14.65 -17.99
N ALA A 592 -20.89 15.18 -19.10
CA ALA A 592 -20.55 14.66 -20.42
C ALA A 592 -19.06 14.91 -20.72
N ASP A 593 -18.40 13.98 -21.45
CA ASP A 593 -16.96 14.04 -21.73
C ASP A 593 -16.50 15.41 -22.24
N ALA A 594 -17.23 15.99 -23.20
CA ALA A 594 -16.90 17.31 -23.74
C ALA A 594 -16.89 18.41 -22.67
N GLU A 595 -17.89 18.45 -21.79
CA GLU A 595 -18.01 19.45 -20.73
C GLU A 595 -16.92 19.26 -19.67
N LEU A 596 -16.59 18.01 -19.32
CA LEU A 596 -15.50 17.70 -18.40
C LEU A 596 -14.15 18.12 -18.98
N TYR A 597 -13.87 17.79 -20.24
CA TYR A 597 -12.59 18.17 -20.86
C TYR A 597 -12.46 19.69 -21.05
N ASP A 598 -13.54 20.40 -21.36
CA ASP A 598 -13.56 21.87 -21.41
C ASP A 598 -13.27 22.47 -20.02
N ALA A 599 -13.88 21.92 -18.97
CA ALA A 599 -13.60 22.32 -17.58
C ALA A 599 -12.14 22.05 -17.20
N LEU A 600 -11.61 20.87 -17.51
CA LEU A 600 -10.21 20.53 -17.27
C LEU A 600 -9.25 21.42 -18.06
N ALA A 601 -9.58 21.79 -19.30
CA ALA A 601 -8.80 22.74 -20.08
C ALA A 601 -8.74 24.11 -19.40
N GLN A 602 -9.86 24.60 -18.85
CA GLN A 602 -9.87 25.84 -18.04
C GLN A 602 -9.02 25.71 -16.78
N LEU A 603 -9.11 24.59 -16.05
CA LEU A 603 -8.33 24.35 -14.83
C LEU A 603 -6.82 24.25 -15.10
N ARG A 604 -6.44 23.69 -16.26
CA ARG A 604 -5.05 23.66 -16.73
C ARG A 604 -4.56 25.04 -17.13
N GLN A 605 -5.36 25.78 -17.90
CA GLN A 605 -5.03 27.14 -18.33
C GLN A 605 -4.90 28.09 -17.13
N ALA A 606 -5.71 27.88 -16.09
CA ALA A 606 -5.65 28.62 -14.85
C ALA A 606 -4.54 28.14 -13.91
N ASP A 607 -3.67 27.20 -14.30
CA ASP A 607 -2.60 26.63 -13.48
C ASP A 607 -3.07 26.12 -12.10
N LEU A 608 -4.25 25.48 -12.05
CA LEU A 608 -4.83 24.89 -10.83
C LEU A 608 -4.61 23.37 -10.79
N LEU A 609 -4.84 22.70 -11.92
CA LEU A 609 -4.58 21.27 -12.12
C LEU A 609 -3.63 21.07 -13.30
N TYR A 610 -2.88 19.97 -13.26
CA TYR A 610 -2.05 19.53 -14.39
C TYR A 610 -2.09 18.00 -14.51
N ASP A 611 -1.79 17.48 -15.70
CA ASP A 611 -1.76 16.03 -15.94
C ASP A 611 -0.48 15.41 -15.36
N LEU A 612 -0.66 14.32 -14.61
CA LEU A 612 0.43 13.47 -14.13
C LEU A 612 0.75 12.39 -15.17
N PRO A 613 2.02 12.26 -15.57
CA PRO A 613 2.50 11.08 -16.28
C PRO A 613 2.36 9.80 -15.43
N PRO A 614 2.19 8.63 -16.07
CA PRO A 614 1.96 8.46 -17.49
C PRO A 614 0.52 8.85 -17.88
N PHE A 615 0.39 9.67 -18.93
CA PHE A 615 -0.86 10.38 -19.27
C PHE A 615 -2.04 9.46 -19.65
N ASP A 616 -1.76 8.23 -20.07
CA ASP A 616 -2.78 7.20 -20.36
C ASP A 616 -3.52 6.67 -19.12
N LEU A 617 -2.99 6.90 -17.92
CA LEU A 617 -3.71 6.63 -16.69
C LEU A 617 -4.76 7.69 -16.39
N GLY A 618 -4.70 8.84 -17.07
CA GLY A 618 -5.61 9.94 -16.89
C GLY A 618 -5.60 10.43 -15.45
N VAL A 619 -4.42 10.64 -14.86
CA VAL A 619 -4.29 11.16 -13.50
C VAL A 619 -3.97 12.64 -13.57
N LEU A 620 -4.67 13.44 -12.75
CA LEU A 620 -4.42 14.86 -12.59
C LEU A 620 -3.81 15.12 -11.21
N ALA A 621 -3.15 16.24 -11.02
CA ALA A 621 -2.76 16.69 -9.68
C ALA A 621 -2.93 18.20 -9.52
N PHE A 622 -3.09 18.60 -8.26
CA PHE A 622 -3.05 20.00 -7.88
C PHE A 622 -1.64 20.56 -8.04
N ARG A 623 -1.52 21.72 -8.70
CA ARG A 623 -0.24 22.44 -8.82
C ARG A 623 0.38 22.71 -7.46
N HIS A 624 -0.44 22.99 -6.45
CA HIS A 624 0.02 23.18 -5.09
C HIS A 624 -1.00 22.64 -4.06
N PRO A 625 -0.56 22.04 -2.93
CA PRO A 625 -1.46 21.55 -1.87
C PRO A 625 -2.42 22.61 -1.34
N LEU A 626 -2.00 23.87 -1.25
CA LEU A 626 -2.87 24.97 -0.81
C LEU A 626 -4.09 25.16 -1.74
N ILE A 627 -3.94 24.90 -3.05
CA ILE A 627 -5.06 25.00 -4.00
C ILE A 627 -6.13 23.98 -3.65
N GLN A 628 -5.71 22.75 -3.32
CA GLN A 628 -6.62 21.72 -2.84
C GLN A 628 -7.28 22.14 -1.52
N GLU A 629 -6.52 22.67 -0.56
CA GLU A 629 -7.04 23.10 0.74
C GLU A 629 -8.12 24.19 0.59
N VAL A 630 -7.84 25.20 -0.24
CA VAL A 630 -8.81 26.27 -0.53
C VAL A 630 -10.03 25.69 -1.25
N ALA A 631 -9.84 24.93 -2.33
CA ALA A 631 -10.94 24.32 -3.09
C ALA A 631 -11.80 23.36 -2.24
N TYR A 632 -11.20 22.61 -1.32
CA TYR A 632 -11.91 21.71 -0.40
C TYR A 632 -12.73 22.48 0.66
N SER A 633 -12.28 23.68 1.04
CA SER A 633 -12.96 24.50 2.05
C SER A 633 -14.13 25.34 1.53
N MET A 634 -14.26 25.50 0.21
CA MET A 634 -15.29 26.34 -0.42
C MET A 634 -16.70 25.72 -0.40
N PRO A 635 -16.89 24.41 -0.70
CA PRO A 635 -18.21 23.79 -0.67
C PRO A 635 -18.81 23.74 0.74
N LEU A 636 -20.14 23.81 0.82
CA LEU A 636 -20.86 23.53 2.07
C LEU A 636 -20.64 22.07 2.52
N ARG A 637 -20.68 21.84 3.84
CA ARG A 637 -20.53 20.49 4.43
C ARG A 637 -21.50 19.45 3.86
N SER A 638 -22.73 19.85 3.52
CA SER A 638 -23.72 18.96 2.90
C SER A 638 -23.27 18.48 1.51
N ARG A 639 -22.68 19.36 0.70
CA ARG A 639 -22.12 19.01 -0.61
C ARG A 639 -20.89 18.13 -0.46
N LEU A 640 -19.98 18.45 0.47
CA LEU A 640 -18.80 17.60 0.75
C LEU A 640 -19.21 16.16 1.10
N SER A 641 -20.23 15.98 1.95
CA SER A 641 -20.74 14.66 2.29
C SER A 641 -21.25 13.89 1.06
N THR A 642 -22.00 14.53 0.17
CA THR A 642 -22.46 13.90 -1.08
C THR A 642 -21.29 13.51 -1.99
N VAL A 643 -20.31 14.39 -2.16
CA VAL A 643 -19.15 14.11 -3.02
C VAL A 643 -18.31 12.98 -2.43
N HIS A 644 -18.02 12.97 -1.13
CA HIS A 644 -17.32 11.88 -0.48
C HIS A 644 -18.00 10.52 -0.67
N SER A 645 -19.34 10.48 -0.55
CA SER A 645 -20.10 9.26 -0.83
C SER A 645 -19.95 8.80 -2.28
N ALA A 646 -19.94 9.73 -3.24
CA ALA A 646 -19.81 9.41 -4.65
C ALA A 646 -18.39 8.93 -4.98
N VAL A 647 -17.37 9.55 -4.38
CA VAL A 647 -15.96 9.13 -4.51
C VAL A 647 -15.77 7.72 -3.99
N ALA A 648 -16.28 7.40 -2.80
CA ALA A 648 -16.20 6.05 -2.23
C ALA A 648 -16.77 5.00 -3.19
N LYS A 649 -17.99 5.22 -3.69
CA LYS A 649 -18.65 4.34 -4.68
C LYS A 649 -17.86 4.20 -5.97
N ALA A 650 -17.30 5.30 -6.48
CA ALA A 650 -16.50 5.26 -7.69
C ALA A 650 -15.23 4.40 -7.50
N ILE A 651 -14.54 4.54 -6.36
CA ILE A 651 -13.35 3.72 -6.04
C ILE A 651 -13.73 2.24 -5.91
N GLU A 652 -14.87 1.91 -5.29
CA GLU A 652 -15.37 0.52 -5.17
C GLU A 652 -15.66 -0.14 -6.51
N THR A 653 -16.23 0.59 -7.46
CA THR A 653 -16.62 0.05 -8.77
C THR A 653 -15.45 -0.19 -9.72
N LEU A 654 -14.29 0.38 -9.41
CA LEU A 654 -13.09 0.22 -10.22
C LEU A 654 -12.36 -1.06 -9.84
N ASP A 655 -12.06 -1.89 -10.84
CA ASP A 655 -11.21 -3.06 -10.66
C ASP A 655 -9.74 -2.64 -10.61
N TRP A 656 -9.25 -2.47 -9.38
CA TRP A 656 -7.84 -2.15 -9.12
C TRP A 656 -6.96 -3.41 -8.97
N GLY A 657 -7.50 -4.62 -9.10
CA GLY A 657 -6.79 -5.88 -8.85
C GLY A 657 -6.44 -6.17 -7.38
N ALA A 658 -6.53 -5.18 -6.48
CA ALA A 658 -6.19 -5.27 -5.05
C ALA A 658 -7.20 -4.51 -4.17
N GLN A 659 -8.44 -4.99 -4.09
CA GLN A 659 -9.54 -4.25 -3.44
C GLN A 659 -9.35 -3.97 -1.94
N ASP A 660 -8.58 -4.81 -1.22
CA ASP A 660 -8.40 -4.65 0.23
C ASP A 660 -7.39 -3.53 0.59
N GLU A 661 -6.47 -3.17 -0.32
CA GLU A 661 -5.53 -2.04 -0.15
C GLU A 661 -6.26 -0.70 -0.02
N PHE A 662 -7.32 -0.52 -0.81
CA PHE A 662 -8.12 0.71 -0.81
C PHE A 662 -9.21 0.72 0.27
N ALA A 663 -9.41 -0.37 1.00
CA ALA A 663 -10.53 -0.49 1.94
C ALA A 663 -10.50 0.62 3.02
N ALA A 664 -9.33 0.94 3.57
CA ALA A 664 -9.22 2.01 4.57
C ALA A 664 -9.46 3.43 3.98
N LEU A 665 -9.12 3.66 2.70
CA LEU A 665 -9.43 4.90 1.98
C LEU A 665 -10.93 5.05 1.74
N ILE A 666 -11.55 3.98 1.20
CA ILE A 666 -12.99 3.93 0.93
C ILE A 666 -13.77 4.16 2.22
N ALA A 667 -13.36 3.49 3.30
CA ALA A 667 -13.94 3.68 4.63
C ALA A 667 -13.89 5.14 5.09
N SER A 668 -12.75 5.81 4.90
CA SER A 668 -12.57 7.20 5.32
C SER A 668 -13.46 8.15 4.52
N HIS A 669 -13.63 7.92 3.21
CA HIS A 669 -14.60 8.69 2.43
C HIS A 669 -16.04 8.47 2.91
N TYR A 670 -16.46 7.24 3.22
CA TYR A 670 -17.78 7.02 3.80
C TYR A 670 -17.95 7.65 5.19
N GLU A 671 -16.90 7.66 6.01
CA GLU A 671 -16.89 8.35 7.31
C GLU A 671 -17.09 9.85 7.13
N PHE A 672 -16.34 10.51 6.23
CA PHE A 672 -16.55 11.92 5.88
C PHE A 672 -17.92 12.19 5.26
N ALA A 673 -18.49 11.21 4.56
CA ALA A 673 -19.86 11.27 4.05
C ALA A 673 -20.93 11.13 5.15
N GLY A 674 -20.57 10.74 6.36
CA GLY A 674 -21.51 10.41 7.44
C GLY A 674 -22.23 9.07 7.26
N GLN A 675 -21.74 8.21 6.35
CA GLN A 675 -22.31 6.89 6.06
C GLN A 675 -21.59 5.82 6.85
N VAL A 676 -22.04 5.61 8.09
CA VAL A 676 -21.35 4.77 9.06
C VAL A 676 -21.29 3.28 8.65
N ILE A 677 -22.37 2.72 8.10
CA ILE A 677 -22.42 1.29 7.77
C ILE A 677 -21.43 0.92 6.66
N PRO A 678 -21.43 1.57 5.47
CA PRO A 678 -20.41 1.29 4.45
C PRO A 678 -18.98 1.55 4.96
N ALA A 679 -18.78 2.60 5.79
CA ALA A 679 -17.48 2.86 6.38
C ALA A 679 -16.99 1.67 7.23
N VAL A 680 -17.86 1.13 8.08
CA VAL A 680 -17.56 -0.03 8.93
C VAL A 680 -17.22 -1.26 8.11
N GLU A 681 -18.00 -1.59 7.07
CA GLU A 681 -17.76 -2.78 6.24
C GLU A 681 -16.36 -2.75 5.60
N HIS A 682 -15.91 -1.59 5.12
CA HIS A 682 -14.56 -1.43 4.58
C HIS A 682 -13.48 -1.39 5.67
N LEU A 683 -13.74 -0.78 6.83
CA LEU A 683 -12.81 -0.87 7.96
C LEU A 683 -12.60 -2.32 8.41
N GLN A 684 -13.62 -3.18 8.33
CA GLN A 684 -13.47 -4.61 8.64
C GLN A 684 -12.51 -5.31 7.69
N ARG A 685 -12.58 -5.01 6.39
CA ARG A 685 -11.64 -5.51 5.38
C ARG A 685 -10.23 -5.05 5.67
N ALA A 686 -10.05 -3.74 5.93
CA ALA A 686 -8.77 -3.18 6.32
C ALA A 686 -8.20 -3.81 7.61
N ALA A 687 -9.03 -4.01 8.64
CA ALA A 687 -8.61 -4.62 9.89
C ALA A 687 -8.17 -6.08 9.72
N ARG A 688 -8.82 -6.85 8.85
CA ARG A 688 -8.40 -8.22 8.51
C ARG A 688 -7.09 -8.25 7.73
N TRP A 689 -6.92 -7.35 6.78
CA TRP A 689 -5.70 -7.26 5.97
C TRP A 689 -4.50 -6.85 6.83
N ILE A 690 -4.63 -5.77 7.62
CA ILE A 690 -3.59 -5.32 8.55
C ILE A 690 -3.31 -6.34 9.65
N GLY A 691 -4.33 -7.05 10.14
CA GLY A 691 -4.18 -8.05 11.19
C GLY A 691 -3.20 -9.18 10.85
N ARG A 692 -2.85 -9.36 9.56
CA ARG A 692 -1.80 -10.29 9.11
C ARG A 692 -0.38 -9.81 9.37
N THR A 693 -0.18 -8.51 9.58
CA THR A 693 1.14 -7.89 9.83
C THR A 693 1.20 -7.21 11.19
N ASN A 694 0.11 -6.58 11.64
CA ASN A 694 0.09 -5.77 12.86
C ASN A 694 -1.22 -5.98 13.65
N THR A 695 -1.15 -6.80 14.70
CA THR A 695 -2.28 -7.12 15.58
C THR A 695 -2.75 -5.93 16.41
N ALA A 696 -1.84 -5.07 16.85
CA ALA A 696 -2.16 -3.87 17.64
C ALA A 696 -2.97 -2.87 16.80
N GLU A 697 -2.57 -2.63 15.55
CA GLU A 697 -3.29 -1.75 14.64
C GLU A 697 -4.65 -2.33 14.23
N ALA A 698 -4.72 -3.64 13.98
CA ALA A 698 -5.99 -4.33 13.76
C ALA A 698 -6.94 -4.18 14.96
N LEU A 699 -6.44 -4.36 16.19
CA LEU A 699 -7.22 -4.15 17.42
C LEU A 699 -7.73 -2.70 17.53
N ARG A 700 -6.91 -1.71 17.15
CA ARG A 700 -7.33 -0.29 17.11
C ARG A 700 -8.47 -0.07 16.12
N LEU A 701 -8.39 -0.67 14.93
CA LEU A 701 -9.46 -0.61 13.93
C LEU A 701 -10.75 -1.29 14.42
N TRP A 702 -10.66 -2.46 15.06
CA TRP A 702 -11.83 -3.14 15.65
C TRP A 702 -12.50 -2.32 16.75
N LYS A 703 -11.71 -1.65 17.60
CA LYS A 703 -12.22 -0.70 18.60
C LYS A 703 -12.90 0.51 17.94
N LYS A 704 -12.32 1.06 16.87
CA LYS A 704 -12.92 2.16 16.09
C LYS A 704 -14.26 1.75 15.48
N ILE A 705 -14.29 0.59 14.80
CA ILE A 705 -15.50 0.02 14.21
C ILE A 705 -16.62 -0.08 15.25
N ARG A 706 -16.30 -0.65 16.42
CA ARG A 706 -17.26 -0.79 17.52
C ARG A 706 -17.78 0.58 17.99
N ALA A 707 -16.90 1.56 18.21
CA ALA A 707 -17.29 2.90 18.65
C ALA A 707 -18.21 3.61 17.64
N MET A 708 -17.93 3.46 16.33
CA MET A 708 -18.78 4.00 15.27
C MET A 708 -20.18 3.38 15.29
N LEU A 709 -20.28 2.06 15.50
CA LEU A 709 -21.56 1.35 15.57
C LEU A 709 -22.39 1.69 16.80
N GLN A 710 -21.76 2.06 17.92
CA GLN A 710 -22.47 2.48 19.15
C GLN A 710 -23.28 3.78 18.97
N ALA A 711 -22.88 4.62 18.01
CA ALA A 711 -23.59 5.87 17.73
C ALA A 711 -24.85 5.68 16.88
N LEU A 712 -25.09 4.49 16.33
CA LEU A 712 -26.24 4.20 15.48
C LEU A 712 -27.44 3.64 16.28
N PRO A 713 -28.68 3.87 15.81
CA PRO A 713 -29.86 3.18 16.34
C PRO A 713 -29.72 1.66 16.25
N GLU A 714 -30.26 0.94 17.24
CA GLU A 714 -30.21 -0.51 17.26
C GLU A 714 -31.03 -1.11 16.11
N SER A 715 -30.40 -2.01 15.37
CA SER A 715 -30.99 -2.83 14.31
C SER A 715 -30.23 -4.15 14.24
N GLU A 716 -30.86 -5.21 13.75
CA GLU A 716 -30.24 -6.54 13.65
C GLU A 716 -28.87 -6.51 12.93
N HIS A 717 -28.76 -5.71 11.87
CA HIS A 717 -27.52 -5.55 11.12
C HIS A 717 -26.42 -4.82 11.91
N VAL A 718 -26.75 -3.70 12.59
CA VAL A 718 -25.81 -2.97 13.47
C VAL A 718 -25.34 -3.87 14.62
N GLU A 719 -26.26 -4.63 15.22
CA GLU A 719 -25.94 -5.57 16.29
C GLU A 719 -24.99 -6.67 15.83
N ARG A 720 -25.21 -7.22 14.63
CA ARG A 720 -24.32 -8.21 14.02
C ARG A 720 -22.89 -7.69 13.86
N LEU A 721 -22.74 -6.50 13.26
CA LEU A 721 -21.44 -5.88 13.04
C LEU A 721 -20.74 -5.55 14.36
N ARG A 722 -21.50 -5.08 15.35
CA ARG A 722 -21.01 -4.73 16.69
C ARG A 722 -20.54 -5.97 17.44
N SER A 723 -21.29 -7.07 17.35
CA SER A 723 -20.91 -8.37 17.89
C SER A 723 -19.63 -8.90 17.26
N LEU A 724 -19.50 -8.87 15.93
CA LEU A 724 -18.28 -9.28 15.24
C LEU A 724 -17.07 -8.45 15.69
N ALA A 725 -17.20 -7.13 15.79
CA ALA A 725 -16.10 -6.27 16.26
C ALA A 725 -15.68 -6.63 17.70
N SER A 726 -16.65 -6.85 18.59
CA SER A 726 -16.40 -7.29 19.97
C SER A 726 -15.76 -8.68 20.04
N ALA A 727 -16.17 -9.63 19.20
CA ALA A 727 -15.55 -10.95 19.10
C ALA A 727 -14.09 -10.87 18.63
N GLN A 728 -13.77 -10.02 17.66
CA GLN A 728 -12.39 -9.82 17.20
C GLN A 728 -11.52 -9.16 18.28
N ILE A 729 -12.07 -8.22 19.06
CA ILE A 729 -11.37 -7.64 20.23
C ILE A 729 -11.01 -8.73 21.25
N LEU A 730 -11.89 -9.71 21.50
CA LEU A 730 -11.60 -10.84 22.39
C LEU A 730 -10.45 -11.70 21.85
N ASN A 731 -10.46 -11.99 20.55
CA ASN A 731 -9.45 -12.83 19.90
C ASN A 731 -8.03 -12.23 20.00
N PHE A 732 -7.89 -10.91 19.85
CA PHE A 732 -6.62 -10.22 20.03
C PHE A 732 -6.31 -9.91 21.50
N GLY A 733 -7.33 -9.89 22.38
CA GLY A 733 -7.22 -9.36 23.73
C GLY A 733 -6.19 -10.06 24.61
N TRP A 734 -6.08 -11.39 24.54
CA TRP A 734 -5.08 -12.14 25.31
C TRP A 734 -3.67 -11.99 24.75
N ARG A 735 -3.51 -11.67 23.46
CA ARG A 735 -2.20 -11.41 22.82
C ARG A 735 -1.66 -10.03 23.19
N GLU A 736 -2.56 -9.05 23.28
CA GLU A 736 -2.25 -7.65 23.57
C GLU A 736 -2.38 -7.29 25.07
N GLY A 737 -2.55 -8.28 25.95
CA GLY A 737 -2.55 -8.08 27.41
C GLY A 737 -3.76 -7.32 27.97
N ILE A 738 -4.92 -7.38 27.29
CA ILE A 738 -6.18 -6.81 27.79
C ILE A 738 -6.62 -7.56 29.05
N SER A 739 -6.97 -6.83 30.11
CA SER A 739 -7.42 -7.45 31.36
C SER A 739 -8.85 -8.02 31.26
N ALA A 740 -9.17 -8.96 32.15
CA ALA A 740 -10.52 -9.50 32.30
C ALA A 740 -11.60 -8.40 32.50
N GLU A 741 -11.27 -7.34 33.26
CA GLU A 741 -12.19 -6.23 33.51
C GLU A 741 -12.44 -5.40 32.24
N GLU A 742 -11.38 -5.08 31.50
CA GLU A 742 -11.48 -4.33 30.24
C GLU A 742 -12.22 -5.12 29.16
N VAL A 743 -12.10 -6.46 29.16
CA VAL A 743 -12.66 -7.29 28.10
C VAL A 743 -14.14 -7.62 28.30
N LYS A 744 -14.61 -7.62 29.55
CA LYS A 744 -15.96 -8.03 29.94
C LYS A 744 -17.08 -7.35 29.15
N PRO A 745 -17.07 -6.02 28.91
CA PRO A 745 -18.11 -5.36 28.13
C PRO A 745 -18.19 -5.86 26.67
N PHE A 746 -17.04 -6.20 26.07
CA PHE A 746 -17.00 -6.77 24.71
C PHE A 746 -17.55 -8.19 24.69
N ALA A 747 -17.20 -9.00 25.69
CA ALA A 747 -17.72 -10.36 25.83
C ALA A 747 -19.25 -10.39 26.02
N GLU A 748 -19.79 -9.56 26.92
CA GLU A 748 -21.23 -9.47 27.17
C GLU A 748 -22.00 -9.03 25.92
N GLU A 749 -21.43 -8.11 25.14
CA GLU A 749 -22.01 -7.64 23.88
C GLU A 749 -22.00 -8.74 22.80
N ALA A 750 -20.87 -9.41 22.59
CA ALA A 750 -20.76 -10.49 21.61
C ALA A 750 -21.67 -11.69 21.96
N LEU A 751 -21.70 -12.09 23.23
CA LEU A 751 -22.53 -13.20 23.72
C LEU A 751 -24.02 -12.91 23.61
N ARG A 752 -24.44 -11.67 23.91
CA ARG A 752 -25.85 -11.27 23.81
C ARG A 752 -26.39 -11.48 22.40
N TYR A 753 -25.65 -11.03 21.39
CA TYR A 753 -26.04 -11.21 19.99
C TYR A 753 -25.95 -12.69 19.56
N ALA A 754 -24.87 -13.39 19.94
CA ALA A 754 -24.73 -14.81 19.59
C ALA A 754 -25.90 -15.64 20.12
N ARG A 755 -26.36 -15.39 21.35
CA ARG A 755 -27.51 -16.09 21.97
C ARG A 755 -28.84 -15.82 21.27
N SER A 756 -29.06 -14.58 20.83
CA SER A 756 -30.33 -14.18 20.22
C SER A 756 -30.44 -14.53 18.75
N SER A 757 -29.32 -14.45 18.00
CA SER A 757 -29.35 -14.31 16.55
C SER A 757 -28.37 -15.23 15.80
N ASP A 758 -27.28 -15.66 16.43
CA ASP A 758 -26.26 -16.53 15.80
C ASP A 758 -25.68 -17.52 16.82
N LYS A 759 -26.49 -18.52 17.20
CA LYS A 759 -26.14 -19.52 18.21
C LYS A 759 -24.89 -20.32 17.84
N MET A 760 -24.55 -20.37 16.55
CA MET A 760 -23.37 -21.04 16.03
C MET A 760 -22.08 -20.30 16.42
N HIS A 761 -22.13 -19.00 16.69
CA HIS A 761 -20.95 -18.23 17.08
C HIS A 761 -20.69 -18.21 18.60
N GLU A 762 -21.71 -18.48 19.42
CA GLU A 762 -21.61 -18.45 20.88
C GLU A 762 -20.46 -19.31 21.45
N PRO A 763 -20.21 -20.55 20.98
CA PRO A 763 -19.14 -21.38 21.51
C PRO A 763 -17.74 -20.75 21.39
N LEU A 764 -17.45 -20.12 20.24
CA LEU A 764 -16.15 -19.51 19.97
C LEU A 764 -15.96 -18.24 20.80
N VAL A 765 -17.02 -17.44 20.98
CA VAL A 765 -16.99 -16.25 21.84
C VAL A 765 -16.75 -16.63 23.31
N LEU A 766 -17.43 -17.68 23.81
CA LEU A 766 -17.20 -18.21 25.15
C LEU A 766 -15.75 -18.68 25.34
N GLY A 767 -15.21 -19.36 24.35
CA GLY A 767 -13.82 -19.82 24.34
C GLY A 767 -12.81 -18.68 24.35
N ALA A 768 -12.97 -17.69 23.47
CA ALA A 768 -12.11 -16.51 23.40
C ALA A 768 -12.19 -15.68 24.69
N TYR A 769 -13.39 -15.48 25.23
CA TYR A 769 -13.58 -14.77 26.50
C TYR A 769 -12.90 -15.50 27.66
N GLY A 770 -13.12 -16.81 27.78
CA GLY A 770 -12.49 -17.62 28.81
C GLY A 770 -10.95 -17.61 28.73
N ARG A 771 -10.39 -17.58 27.51
CA ARG A 771 -8.93 -17.46 27.31
C ARG A 771 -8.37 -16.14 27.88
N VAL A 772 -9.08 -15.03 27.68
CA VAL A 772 -8.70 -13.74 28.26
C VAL A 772 -8.85 -13.76 29.78
N LEU A 773 -9.95 -14.33 30.30
CA LEU A 773 -10.14 -14.48 31.75
C LEU A 773 -9.01 -15.28 32.40
N ALA A 774 -8.56 -16.39 31.81
CA ALA A 774 -7.45 -17.17 32.35
C ALA A 774 -6.13 -16.38 32.42
N SER A 775 -5.95 -15.37 31.57
CA SER A 775 -4.71 -14.57 31.53
C SER A 775 -4.53 -13.73 32.80
N THR A 776 -5.63 -13.16 33.33
CA THR A 776 -5.60 -12.30 34.53
C THR A 776 -6.42 -12.82 35.72
N GLY A 777 -7.15 -13.92 35.56
CA GLY A 777 -8.12 -14.48 36.53
C GLY A 777 -7.90 -15.98 36.79
N ALA A 778 -8.96 -16.68 37.20
CA ALA A 778 -8.91 -18.11 37.54
C ALA A 778 -9.06 -19.01 36.31
N ALA A 779 -8.22 -20.04 36.21
CA ALA A 779 -8.31 -21.05 35.15
C ALA A 779 -9.62 -21.85 35.18
N ASP A 780 -10.22 -22.08 36.35
CA ASP A 780 -11.52 -22.75 36.46
C ASP A 780 -12.66 -21.93 35.82
N ASP A 781 -12.56 -20.60 35.76
CA ASP A 781 -13.54 -19.77 35.05
C ASP A 781 -13.49 -20.03 33.53
N TYR A 782 -12.28 -20.24 33.01
CA TYR A 782 -12.09 -20.66 31.62
C TYR A 782 -12.70 -22.03 31.36
N VAL A 783 -12.43 -23.01 32.24
CA VAL A 783 -13.02 -24.35 32.16
C VAL A 783 -14.55 -24.27 32.12
N ASN A 784 -15.16 -23.52 33.06
CA ASN A 784 -16.61 -23.41 33.16
C ASN A 784 -17.24 -22.81 31.90
N LEU A 785 -16.61 -21.78 31.30
CA LEU A 785 -17.08 -21.17 30.07
C LEU A 785 -17.00 -22.12 28.88
N VAL A 786 -15.86 -22.82 28.71
CA VAL A 786 -15.68 -23.71 27.55
C VAL A 786 -16.50 -24.99 27.69
N GLN A 787 -16.71 -25.51 28.90
CA GLN A 787 -17.65 -26.62 29.10
C GLN A 787 -19.07 -26.26 28.67
N ASN A 788 -19.48 -25.00 28.85
CA ASN A 788 -20.76 -24.53 28.32
C ASN A 788 -20.70 -24.36 26.80
N ALA A 789 -19.58 -23.93 26.24
CA ALA A 789 -19.37 -23.84 24.79
C ALA A 789 -19.47 -25.21 24.09
N VAL A 790 -18.86 -26.27 24.65
CA VAL A 790 -18.91 -27.63 24.07
C VAL A 790 -20.35 -28.13 23.97
N LYS A 791 -21.19 -27.87 24.98
CA LYS A 791 -22.62 -28.27 24.98
C LYS A 791 -23.44 -27.62 23.85
N LEU A 792 -22.93 -26.54 23.26
CA LEU A 792 -23.56 -25.80 22.17
C LEU A 792 -23.03 -26.22 20.79
N THR A 793 -22.08 -27.17 20.75
CA THR A 793 -21.50 -27.72 19.51
C THR A 793 -21.87 -29.20 19.35
N SER A 794 -21.73 -29.74 18.13
CA SER A 794 -22.06 -31.13 17.79
C SER A 794 -20.97 -31.74 16.91
N GLU A 795 -20.68 -33.03 17.12
CA GLU A 795 -19.83 -33.82 16.21
C GLU A 795 -20.49 -34.00 14.83
N GLU A 796 -21.82 -33.95 14.78
CA GLU A 796 -22.59 -34.06 13.54
C GLU A 796 -22.87 -32.66 12.99
N GLY A 797 -22.19 -32.29 11.90
CA GLY A 797 -22.48 -31.11 11.07
C GLY A 797 -21.56 -29.89 11.23
N ASP A 798 -20.67 -29.87 12.21
CA ASP A 798 -19.76 -28.72 12.46
C ASP A 798 -18.46 -29.16 13.16
N VAL A 799 -17.76 -30.11 12.53
CA VAL A 799 -16.57 -30.76 13.10
C VAL A 799 -15.46 -29.77 13.42
N GLY A 800 -15.23 -28.78 12.54
CA GLY A 800 -14.18 -27.80 12.75
C GLY A 800 -14.37 -26.99 14.04
N ARG A 801 -15.59 -26.51 14.30
CA ARG A 801 -15.89 -25.77 15.54
C ARG A 801 -15.89 -26.69 16.75
N TYR A 802 -16.48 -27.88 16.64
CA TYR A 802 -16.49 -28.86 17.72
C TYR A 802 -15.06 -29.22 18.16
N ALA A 803 -14.17 -29.50 17.19
CA ALA A 803 -12.76 -29.77 17.46
C ALA A 803 -12.06 -28.55 18.07
N THR A 804 -12.31 -27.34 17.56
CA THR A 804 -11.73 -26.09 18.09
C THR A 804 -12.13 -25.83 19.53
N VAL A 805 -13.41 -25.99 19.88
CA VAL A 805 -13.89 -25.76 21.24
C VAL A 805 -13.40 -26.85 22.20
N ASN A 806 -13.29 -28.11 21.76
CA ASN A 806 -12.65 -29.16 22.56
C ASN A 806 -11.14 -28.93 22.74
N ALA A 807 -10.44 -28.37 21.75
CA ALA A 807 -9.04 -27.95 21.89
C ALA A 807 -8.88 -26.84 22.95
N MET A 808 -9.78 -25.84 22.93
CA MET A 808 -9.85 -24.82 23.98
C MET A 808 -10.14 -25.44 25.36
N LEU A 809 -11.00 -26.46 25.42
CA LEU A 809 -11.31 -27.15 26.67
C LEU A 809 -10.09 -27.91 27.20
N ALA A 810 -9.36 -28.60 26.33
CA ALA A 810 -8.10 -29.26 26.67
C ALA A 810 -7.09 -28.26 27.24
N GLN A 811 -6.95 -27.08 26.62
CA GLN A 811 -6.11 -26.01 27.14
C GLN A 811 -6.59 -25.51 28.52
N ALA A 812 -7.89 -25.28 28.69
CA ALA A 812 -8.46 -24.82 29.96
C ALA A 812 -8.22 -25.82 31.11
N PHE A 813 -8.41 -27.11 30.84
CA PHE A 813 -8.10 -28.17 31.81
C PHE A 813 -6.61 -28.24 32.14
N LEU A 814 -5.73 -28.09 31.14
CA LEU A 814 -4.28 -28.09 31.38
C LEU A 814 -3.83 -26.89 32.24
N LEU A 815 -4.42 -25.72 32.04
CA LEU A 815 -4.13 -24.52 32.84
C LEU A 815 -4.66 -24.64 34.28
N SER A 816 -5.85 -25.20 34.47
CA SER A 816 -6.42 -25.46 35.81
C SER A 816 -5.76 -26.65 36.53
N GLY A 817 -4.93 -27.41 35.82
CA GLY A 817 -4.20 -28.57 36.33
C GLY A 817 -5.01 -29.87 36.35
N ARG A 818 -6.14 -29.97 35.64
CA ARG A 818 -6.98 -31.17 35.54
C ARG A 818 -6.55 -32.04 34.35
N VAL A 819 -5.37 -32.65 34.46
CA VAL A 819 -4.61 -33.20 33.32
C VAL A 819 -5.32 -34.38 32.64
N ARG A 820 -5.99 -35.25 33.40
CA ARG A 820 -6.73 -36.40 32.83
C ARG A 820 -7.90 -35.95 31.95
N GLU A 821 -8.61 -34.91 32.38
CA GLU A 821 -9.73 -34.34 31.61
C GLU A 821 -9.22 -33.56 30.39
N ALA A 822 -8.05 -32.91 30.51
CA ALA A 822 -7.37 -32.28 29.39
C ALA A 822 -7.08 -33.29 28.27
N LEU A 823 -6.58 -34.49 28.63
CA LEU A 823 -6.30 -35.55 27.66
C LEU A 823 -7.58 -35.99 26.93
N SER A 824 -8.65 -36.25 27.70
CA SER A 824 -9.93 -36.67 27.11
C SER A 824 -10.45 -35.64 26.11
N ALA A 825 -10.40 -34.34 26.44
CA ALA A 825 -10.83 -33.29 25.52
C ALA A 825 -9.95 -33.18 24.26
N ALA A 826 -8.62 -33.36 24.40
CA ALA A 826 -7.70 -33.34 23.26
C ALA A 826 -7.92 -34.54 22.32
N GLU A 827 -8.16 -35.74 22.87
CA GLU A 827 -8.48 -36.94 22.10
C GLU A 827 -9.84 -36.79 21.37
N THR A 828 -10.86 -36.26 22.04
CA THR A 828 -12.15 -35.94 21.41
C THR A 828 -11.99 -34.98 20.23
N ALA A 829 -11.19 -33.92 20.39
CA ALA A 829 -10.93 -32.98 19.29
C ALA A 829 -10.21 -33.65 18.10
N GLN A 830 -9.21 -34.48 18.38
CA GLN A 830 -8.42 -35.18 17.38
C GLN A 830 -9.23 -36.24 16.62
N GLU A 831 -10.06 -37.01 17.33
CA GLU A 831 -10.96 -38.01 16.73
C GLU A 831 -12.00 -37.36 15.81
N ALA A 832 -12.54 -36.21 16.21
CA ALA A 832 -13.51 -35.49 15.39
C ALA A 832 -12.93 -35.12 14.02
N ILE A 833 -11.70 -34.59 13.98
CA ILE A 833 -10.99 -34.24 12.74
C ILE A 833 -10.70 -35.49 11.89
N ALA A 834 -10.23 -36.58 12.51
CA ALA A 834 -9.87 -37.81 11.81
C ALA A 834 -11.06 -38.46 11.08
N ARG A 835 -12.27 -38.38 11.64
CA ARG A 835 -13.48 -39.02 11.07
C ARG A 835 -13.99 -38.36 9.78
N GLN A 836 -13.70 -37.08 9.53
CA GLN A 836 -14.16 -36.36 8.32
C GLN A 836 -13.06 -36.14 7.26
N SER A 837 -11.88 -36.75 7.40
CA SER A 837 -10.74 -36.53 6.50
C SER A 837 -10.26 -35.07 6.42
N GLY A 838 -10.38 -34.32 7.52
CA GLY A 838 -9.88 -32.94 7.61
C GLY A 838 -10.81 -31.99 8.36
N PHE A 839 -10.40 -30.72 8.43
CA PHE A 839 -11.25 -29.63 8.90
C PHE A 839 -12.30 -29.30 7.83
N ASP A 840 -13.57 -29.24 8.25
CA ASP A 840 -14.68 -28.85 7.38
C ASP A 840 -14.50 -27.39 6.87
N ASP A 841 -14.89 -27.10 5.62
CA ASP A 841 -14.85 -25.75 5.02
C ASP A 841 -15.92 -24.81 5.64
N ASN A 842 -16.64 -25.27 6.65
CA ASN A 842 -17.74 -24.57 7.27
C ASN A 842 -17.30 -23.24 7.91
N VAL A 843 -17.99 -22.18 7.48
CA VAL A 843 -17.60 -20.80 7.69
C VAL A 843 -18.50 -20.13 8.75
N THR A 844 -17.92 -19.60 9.83
CA THR A 844 -18.63 -18.76 10.80
C THR A 844 -18.33 -17.29 10.50
N LEU A 845 -19.36 -16.48 10.24
CA LEU A 845 -19.22 -15.05 9.89
C LEU A 845 -18.30 -14.77 8.67
N GLY A 846 -18.22 -15.71 7.72
CA GLY A 846 -17.33 -15.56 6.55
C GLY A 846 -15.89 -16.04 6.76
N LEU A 847 -15.55 -16.61 7.94
CA LEU A 847 -14.23 -17.17 8.24
C LEU A 847 -14.29 -18.64 8.69
N ASN A 848 -13.31 -19.44 8.29
CA ASN A 848 -13.11 -20.80 8.83
C ASN A 848 -12.41 -20.74 10.22
N PRO A 849 -12.40 -21.84 11.00
CA PRO A 849 -11.81 -21.83 12.34
C PRO A 849 -10.32 -21.45 12.39
N ASN A 850 -9.51 -21.90 11.43
CA ASN A 850 -8.09 -21.53 11.36
C ASN A 850 -7.90 -20.03 11.12
N GLN A 851 -8.76 -19.41 10.30
CA GLN A 851 -8.76 -17.96 10.07
C GLN A 851 -9.23 -17.18 11.31
N ILE A 852 -10.18 -17.72 12.07
CA ILE A 852 -10.64 -17.11 13.33
C ILE A 852 -9.54 -17.16 14.39
N MET A 853 -8.84 -18.30 14.50
CA MET A 853 -7.78 -18.50 15.48
C MET A 853 -6.45 -17.86 15.07
N GLY A 854 -6.22 -17.68 13.77
CA GLY A 854 -4.97 -17.17 13.21
C GLY A 854 -3.81 -18.17 13.27
N PHE A 855 -4.10 -19.47 13.40
CA PHE A 855 -3.12 -20.57 13.36
C PHE A 855 -3.82 -21.90 13.08
N ASP A 856 -3.04 -22.93 12.77
CA ASP A 856 -3.51 -24.31 12.54
C ASP A 856 -3.99 -24.96 13.85
N VAL A 857 -5.29 -25.21 13.94
CA VAL A 857 -5.93 -25.82 15.12
C VAL A 857 -5.54 -27.29 15.31
N GLU A 858 -5.32 -28.06 14.23
CA GLU A 858 -4.91 -29.47 14.33
C GLU A 858 -3.50 -29.59 14.91
N TYR A 859 -2.56 -28.79 14.39
CA TYR A 859 -1.20 -28.73 14.94
C TYR A 859 -1.22 -28.30 16.41
N TRP A 860 -2.08 -27.34 16.77
CA TRP A 860 -2.25 -26.90 18.15
C TRP A 860 -2.77 -28.01 19.08
N ILE A 861 -3.75 -28.82 18.65
CA ILE A 861 -4.24 -29.97 19.44
C ILE A 861 -3.10 -30.95 19.73
N LYS A 862 -2.30 -31.29 18.72
CA LYS A 862 -1.13 -32.18 18.88
C LYS A 862 -0.11 -31.60 19.87
N CYS A 863 0.15 -30.29 19.80
CA CYS A 863 1.02 -29.59 20.75
C CYS A 863 0.49 -29.63 22.20
N LEU A 864 -0.81 -29.40 22.40
CA LEU A 864 -1.44 -29.51 23.72
C LEU A 864 -1.32 -30.94 24.26
N LYS A 865 -1.59 -31.95 23.41
CA LYS A 865 -1.48 -33.36 23.77
C LYS A 865 -0.07 -33.72 24.25
N ALA A 866 0.99 -33.21 23.59
CA ALA A 866 2.37 -33.41 24.06
C ALA A 866 2.56 -32.90 25.50
N ARG A 867 2.14 -31.67 25.82
CA ARG A 867 2.23 -31.15 27.19
C ARG A 867 1.40 -31.95 28.20
N ILE A 868 0.23 -32.44 27.79
CA ILE A 868 -0.62 -33.27 28.64
C ILE A 868 0.04 -34.62 28.93
N LEU A 869 0.58 -35.30 27.91
CA LEU A 869 1.28 -36.58 28.05
C LEU A 869 2.50 -36.47 28.97
N LEU A 870 3.24 -35.36 28.87
CA LEU A 870 4.33 -35.02 29.77
C LEU A 870 3.86 -34.97 31.24
N GLN A 871 2.80 -34.21 31.54
CA GLN A 871 2.29 -34.08 32.90
C GLN A 871 1.76 -35.41 33.46
N LEU A 872 1.21 -36.29 32.61
CA LEU A 872 0.77 -37.64 32.96
C LEU A 872 1.92 -38.66 33.10
N GLY A 873 3.16 -38.29 32.78
CA GLY A 873 4.29 -39.21 32.78
C GLY A 873 4.23 -40.29 31.68
N ARG A 874 3.46 -40.08 30.60
CA ARG A 874 3.31 -41.01 29.47
C ARG A 874 4.44 -40.80 28.45
N PHE A 875 5.68 -41.00 28.88
CA PHE A 875 6.88 -40.57 28.11
C PHE A 875 7.07 -41.27 26.77
N GLY A 876 6.67 -42.54 26.63
CA GLY A 876 6.77 -43.25 25.34
C GLY A 876 5.90 -42.61 24.25
N GLU A 877 4.67 -42.22 24.58
CA GLU A 877 3.79 -41.52 23.65
C GLU A 877 4.22 -40.06 23.43
N LEU A 878 4.73 -39.41 24.48
CA LEU A 878 5.30 -38.07 24.37
C LEU A 878 6.44 -38.01 23.35
N GLN A 879 7.38 -38.95 23.40
CA GLN A 879 8.52 -38.98 22.50
C GLN A 879 8.09 -39.10 21.03
N LEU A 880 7.12 -39.97 20.73
CA LEU A 880 6.55 -40.09 19.38
C LEU A 880 5.87 -38.78 18.93
N GLN A 881 5.09 -38.17 19.83
CA GLN A 881 4.39 -36.91 19.54
C GLN A 881 5.37 -35.75 19.30
N LEU A 882 6.44 -35.65 20.10
CA LEU A 882 7.46 -34.61 19.94
C LEU A 882 8.28 -34.78 18.67
N ALA A 883 8.61 -36.01 18.28
CA ALA A 883 9.33 -36.27 17.03
C ALA A 883 8.55 -35.73 15.82
N GLU A 884 7.25 -36.01 15.73
CA GLU A 884 6.38 -35.48 14.67
C GLU A 884 6.30 -33.93 14.70
N LEU A 885 6.10 -33.36 15.89
CA LEU A 885 5.88 -31.91 16.05
C LEU A 885 7.14 -31.08 15.77
N LEU A 886 8.31 -31.55 16.18
CA LEU A 886 9.59 -30.85 16.04
C LEU A 886 10.17 -30.94 14.62
N GLU A 887 9.76 -31.96 13.83
CA GLU A 887 10.09 -32.07 12.40
C GLU A 887 9.23 -31.14 11.51
N THR A 888 8.17 -30.53 12.05
CA THR A 888 7.28 -29.66 11.28
C THR A 888 8.02 -28.37 10.86
N PRO A 889 8.04 -28.04 9.55
CA PRO A 889 8.70 -26.83 9.05
C PRO A 889 8.23 -25.54 9.73
N ALA A 890 9.18 -24.64 10.01
CA ALA A 890 8.96 -23.39 10.74
C ALA A 890 7.97 -22.42 10.08
N ASP A 891 7.68 -22.58 8.80
CA ASP A 891 6.76 -21.76 8.00
C ASP A 891 5.32 -22.33 7.96
N ARG A 892 5.11 -23.53 8.50
CA ARG A 892 3.80 -24.20 8.59
C ARG A 892 3.12 -24.06 9.95
N ALA A 893 3.82 -23.55 10.97
CA ALA A 893 3.30 -23.40 12.31
C ALA A 893 3.50 -21.98 12.84
N ALA A 894 2.42 -21.35 13.28
CA ALA A 894 2.48 -20.04 13.91
C ALA A 894 3.36 -20.10 15.19
N PRO A 895 4.28 -19.14 15.41
CA PRO A 895 5.12 -19.02 16.60
C PRO A 895 4.41 -19.24 17.93
N VAL A 896 3.18 -18.70 18.05
CA VAL A 896 2.35 -18.80 19.25
C VAL A 896 1.89 -20.24 19.56
N VAL A 897 2.08 -21.17 18.63
CA VAL A 897 1.85 -22.61 18.80
C VAL A 897 3.15 -23.40 18.72
N ARG A 898 4.07 -23.04 17.81
CA ARG A 898 5.36 -23.73 17.59
C ARG A 898 6.27 -23.75 18.82
N PHE A 899 6.14 -22.77 19.71
CA PHE A 899 6.93 -22.75 20.96
C PHE A 899 6.58 -23.92 21.90
N ILE A 900 5.35 -24.44 21.83
CA ILE A 900 4.80 -25.44 22.75
C ILE A 900 5.61 -26.75 22.77
N PRO A 901 5.92 -27.40 21.62
CA PRO A 901 6.72 -28.63 21.61
C PRO A 901 8.15 -28.40 22.10
N HIS A 902 8.78 -27.26 21.79
CA HIS A 902 10.11 -26.92 22.33
C HIS A 902 10.07 -26.77 23.85
N PHE A 903 9.07 -26.07 24.39
CA PHE A 903 8.90 -25.95 25.84
C PHE A 903 8.66 -27.32 26.50
N ALA A 904 7.81 -28.16 25.90
CA ALA A 904 7.57 -29.52 26.37
C ALA A 904 8.85 -30.37 26.36
N ALA A 905 9.71 -30.21 25.35
CA ALA A 905 10.98 -30.91 25.26
C ALA A 905 11.98 -30.43 26.33
N ILE A 906 12.00 -29.14 26.68
CA ILE A 906 12.79 -28.61 27.80
C ILE A 906 12.33 -29.23 29.13
N GLU A 907 11.02 -29.25 29.38
CA GLU A 907 10.46 -29.86 30.60
C GLU A 907 10.70 -31.39 30.65
N PHE A 908 10.67 -32.07 29.50
CA PHE A 908 10.98 -33.49 29.42
C PHE A 908 12.46 -33.79 29.65
N ALA A 909 13.35 -33.00 29.04
CA ALA A 909 14.79 -33.08 29.26
C ALA A 909 15.16 -32.82 30.73
N ARG A 910 14.43 -31.92 31.41
CA ARG A 910 14.55 -31.75 32.87
C ARG A 910 14.24 -33.02 33.63
N TYR A 911 13.14 -33.70 33.31
CA TYR A 911 12.75 -34.93 33.99
C TYR A 911 13.81 -36.03 33.82
N GLU A 912 14.42 -36.12 32.64
CA GLU A 912 15.46 -37.12 32.33
C GLU A 912 16.88 -36.68 32.72
N GLY A 913 17.08 -35.44 33.16
CA GLY A 913 18.40 -34.88 33.48
C GLY A 913 19.30 -34.61 32.26
N ARG A 914 18.71 -34.41 31.07
CA ARG A 914 19.43 -34.18 29.80
C ARG A 914 19.70 -32.69 29.56
N ALA A 915 20.78 -32.16 30.15
CA ALA A 915 21.11 -30.73 30.08
C ALA A 915 21.33 -30.20 28.65
N GLU A 916 22.00 -30.96 27.78
CA GLU A 916 22.27 -30.55 26.39
C GLU A 916 20.98 -30.38 25.58
N ASP A 917 20.03 -31.31 25.71
CA ASP A 917 18.74 -31.24 25.02
C ASP A 917 17.90 -30.05 25.52
N ALA A 918 17.90 -29.80 26.82
CA ALA A 918 17.23 -28.64 27.40
C ALA A 918 17.83 -27.32 26.88
N ALA A 919 19.16 -27.22 26.79
CA ALA A 919 19.84 -26.05 26.25
C ALA A 919 19.54 -25.83 24.77
N MET A 920 19.60 -26.89 23.95
CA MET A 920 19.28 -26.83 22.52
C MET A 920 17.87 -26.28 22.27
N HIS A 921 16.86 -26.83 22.95
CA HIS A 921 15.48 -26.37 22.78
C HIS A 921 15.22 -25.00 23.41
N SER A 922 15.95 -24.61 24.45
CA SER A 922 15.91 -23.25 24.98
C SER A 922 16.40 -22.22 23.96
N VAL A 923 17.44 -22.53 23.19
CA VAL A 923 17.94 -21.65 22.12
C VAL A 923 16.90 -21.49 21.02
N GLU A 924 16.29 -22.59 20.56
CA GLU A 924 15.20 -22.55 19.58
C GLU A 924 14.01 -21.70 20.07
N LEU A 925 13.62 -21.87 21.34
CA LEU A 925 12.56 -21.09 21.95
C LEU A 925 12.88 -19.59 22.02
N GLN A 926 14.13 -19.24 22.36
CA GLN A 926 14.61 -17.86 22.34
C GLN A 926 14.55 -17.27 20.93
N GLN A 927 14.98 -18.00 19.91
CA GLN A 927 14.88 -17.56 18.51
C GLN A 927 13.43 -17.33 18.07
N ILE A 928 12.50 -18.21 18.48
CA ILE A 928 11.07 -18.04 18.21
C ILE A 928 10.53 -16.75 18.87
N ALA A 929 10.90 -16.50 20.13
CA ALA A 929 10.49 -15.30 20.85
C ALA A 929 11.06 -14.03 20.21
N GLU A 930 12.36 -13.99 19.92
CA GLU A 930 13.04 -12.86 19.28
C GLU A 930 12.48 -12.57 17.89
N ALA A 931 12.24 -13.62 17.09
CA ALA A 931 11.69 -13.49 15.75
C ALA A 931 10.23 -13.01 15.72
N SER A 932 9.47 -13.21 16.81
CA SER A 932 8.06 -12.81 16.89
C SER A 932 7.84 -11.42 17.49
N GLY A 933 8.75 -10.97 18.36
CA GLY A 933 8.57 -9.75 19.15
C GLY A 933 7.43 -9.81 20.18
N MET A 934 6.79 -10.97 20.36
CA MET A 934 5.62 -11.10 21.23
C MET A 934 6.00 -11.14 22.72
N PRO A 935 5.43 -10.26 23.57
CA PRO A 935 5.69 -10.30 25.02
C PRO A 935 5.38 -11.66 25.64
N TYR A 936 4.32 -12.31 25.18
CA TYR A 936 3.94 -13.65 25.62
C TYR A 936 5.04 -14.70 25.38
N LEU A 937 5.64 -14.71 24.18
CA LEU A 937 6.70 -15.67 23.83
C LEU A 937 8.02 -15.34 24.53
N ARG A 938 8.30 -14.06 24.78
CA ARG A 938 9.46 -13.65 25.57
C ARG A 938 9.41 -14.19 27.00
N VAL A 939 8.25 -14.20 27.64
CA VAL A 939 8.07 -14.81 28.97
C VAL A 939 8.39 -16.31 28.92
N GLN A 940 7.90 -17.01 27.88
CA GLN A 940 8.17 -18.45 27.71
C GLN A 940 9.65 -18.73 27.48
N ALA A 941 10.33 -17.92 26.68
CA ALA A 941 11.77 -18.06 26.43
C ALA A 941 12.61 -17.87 27.70
N LEU A 942 12.32 -16.84 28.50
CA LEU A 942 13.02 -16.62 29.77
C LEU A 942 12.77 -17.78 30.76
N ALA A 943 11.54 -18.27 30.88
CA ALA A 943 11.23 -19.42 31.71
C ALA A 943 11.92 -20.71 31.22
N GLY A 944 11.95 -20.95 29.90
CA GLY A 944 12.65 -22.08 29.29
C GLY A 944 14.16 -22.04 29.53
N ALA A 945 14.77 -20.85 29.41
CA ALA A 945 16.19 -20.63 29.72
C ALA A 945 16.50 -20.92 31.20
N GLY A 946 15.64 -20.43 32.10
CA GLY A 946 15.75 -20.74 33.53
C GLY A 946 15.73 -22.25 33.80
N ILE A 947 14.80 -22.99 33.17
CA ILE A 947 14.72 -24.46 33.31
C ILE A 947 15.99 -25.11 32.76
N ALA A 948 16.42 -24.75 31.56
CA ALA A 948 17.61 -25.35 30.93
C ALA A 948 18.87 -25.15 31.77
N ARG A 949 19.10 -23.93 32.30
CA ARG A 949 20.20 -23.64 33.23
C ARG A 949 20.09 -24.42 34.53
N ALA A 950 18.89 -24.55 35.08
CA ALA A 950 18.66 -25.33 36.29
C ALA A 950 19.01 -26.81 36.05
N VAL A 951 18.69 -27.39 34.90
CA VAL A 951 19.07 -28.78 34.55
C VAL A 951 20.58 -28.92 34.40
N ALA A 952 21.25 -27.91 33.83
CA ALA A 952 22.72 -27.87 33.71
C ALA A 952 23.44 -27.64 35.06
N GLY A 953 22.71 -27.36 36.14
CA GLY A 953 23.27 -27.10 37.47
C GLY A 953 23.64 -25.63 37.74
N ASP A 954 23.44 -24.73 36.77
CA ASP A 954 23.63 -23.29 36.93
C ASP A 954 22.41 -22.63 37.60
N VAL A 955 22.19 -23.02 38.85
CA VAL A 955 20.99 -22.64 39.63
C VAL A 955 20.93 -21.14 39.95
N THR A 956 22.08 -20.45 39.97
CA THR A 956 22.13 -19.00 40.26
C THR A 956 21.60 -18.19 39.08
N HIS A 957 22.06 -18.46 37.85
CA HIS A 957 21.52 -17.79 36.68
C HIS A 957 20.11 -18.27 36.35
N ALA A 958 19.77 -19.52 36.65
CA ALA A 958 18.37 -19.98 36.55
C ALA A 958 17.43 -19.13 37.41
N ALA A 959 17.80 -18.85 38.67
CA ALA A 959 17.02 -17.97 39.54
C ALA A 959 16.92 -16.54 39.00
N TYR A 960 17.98 -16.01 38.37
CA TYR A 960 17.93 -14.72 37.68
C TYR A 960 16.93 -14.73 36.51
N ASP A 961 17.02 -15.73 35.62
CA ASP A 961 16.14 -15.84 34.44
C ASP A 961 14.66 -15.96 34.84
N PHE A 962 14.35 -16.72 35.91
CA PHE A 962 12.97 -16.80 36.44
C PHE A 962 12.48 -15.48 37.04
N ARG A 963 13.32 -14.74 37.77
CA ARG A 963 12.95 -13.40 38.28
C ARG A 963 12.66 -12.45 37.12
N GLU A 964 13.53 -12.43 36.11
CA GLU A 964 13.31 -11.61 34.91
C GLU A 964 12.01 -11.99 34.20
N ALA A 965 11.72 -13.29 34.05
CA ALA A 965 10.48 -13.77 33.44
C ALA A 965 9.23 -13.28 34.19
N ILE A 966 9.22 -13.37 35.52
CA ILE A 966 8.11 -12.94 36.38
C ILE A 966 7.94 -11.42 36.33
N GLU A 967 9.02 -10.65 36.46
CA GLU A 967 8.97 -9.18 36.41
C GLU A 967 8.51 -8.68 35.04
N TYR A 968 9.04 -9.26 33.96
CA TYR A 968 8.62 -8.94 32.60
C TYR A 968 7.15 -9.30 32.38
N SER A 969 6.72 -10.49 32.81
CA SER A 969 5.31 -10.94 32.72
C SER A 969 4.34 -9.96 33.40
N ARG A 970 4.67 -9.50 34.61
CA ARG A 970 3.88 -8.52 35.37
C ARG A 970 3.83 -7.16 34.68
N ARG A 971 4.97 -6.66 34.22
CA ARG A 971 5.07 -5.35 33.55
C ARG A 971 4.36 -5.33 32.20
N ALA A 972 4.55 -6.38 31.41
CA ALA A 972 3.97 -6.51 30.07
C ALA A 972 2.53 -7.05 30.07
N ARG A 973 2.02 -7.51 31.22
CA ARG A 973 0.71 -8.20 31.37
C ARG A 973 0.55 -9.38 30.42
N ALA A 974 1.62 -10.15 30.23
CA ALA A 974 1.68 -11.26 29.28
C ALA A 974 2.19 -12.54 29.96
N GLY A 975 1.65 -13.70 29.60
CA GLY A 975 2.07 -14.99 30.16
C GLY A 975 1.78 -15.17 31.67
N LEU A 976 0.90 -14.33 32.21
CA LEU A 976 0.56 -14.27 33.63
C LEU A 976 -0.07 -15.57 34.15
N GLU A 977 -0.74 -16.33 33.30
CA GLU A 977 -1.28 -17.66 33.64
C GLU A 977 -0.21 -18.67 34.06
N PHE A 978 1.08 -18.42 33.72
CA PHE A 978 2.21 -19.28 34.12
C PHE A 978 2.99 -18.74 35.32
N GLU A 979 2.58 -17.58 35.89
CA GLU A 979 3.27 -16.91 37.00
C GLU A 979 3.49 -17.84 38.21
N ALA A 980 2.46 -18.60 38.59
CA ALA A 980 2.54 -19.58 39.68
C ALA A 980 3.63 -20.64 39.45
N ARG A 981 3.74 -21.14 38.21
CA ARG A 981 4.71 -22.17 37.85
C ARG A 981 6.12 -21.60 37.82
N MET A 982 6.29 -20.40 37.26
CA MET A 982 7.57 -19.68 37.27
C MET A 982 8.05 -19.37 38.70
N LEU A 983 7.15 -19.02 39.62
CA LEU A 983 7.49 -18.87 41.05
C LEU A 983 7.92 -20.20 41.68
N GLY A 984 7.24 -21.31 41.35
CA GLY A 984 7.65 -22.64 41.78
C GLY A 984 9.02 -23.06 41.22
N ASP A 985 9.33 -22.65 39.99
CA ASP A 985 10.64 -22.78 39.37
C ASP A 985 11.74 -21.97 40.04
N LEU A 986 11.46 -20.70 40.33
CA LEU A 986 12.37 -19.85 41.09
C LEU A 986 12.65 -20.41 42.49
N ALA A 987 11.61 -20.85 43.19
CA ALA A 987 11.77 -21.43 44.52
C ALA A 987 12.64 -22.70 44.49
N ASP A 988 12.47 -23.57 43.48
CA ASP A 988 13.30 -24.76 43.28
C ASP A 988 14.77 -24.40 43.01
N ALA A 989 15.01 -23.39 42.17
CA ALA A 989 16.36 -22.90 41.91
C ALA A 989 17.03 -22.34 43.19
N LEU A 990 16.30 -21.59 44.01
CA LEU A 990 16.79 -21.06 45.29
C LEU A 990 17.09 -22.18 46.29
N TYR A 991 16.20 -23.17 46.39
CA TYR A 991 16.39 -24.35 47.23
C TYR A 991 17.70 -25.08 46.86
N ARG A 992 17.91 -25.32 45.57
CA ARG A 992 19.12 -25.98 45.06
C ARG A 992 20.37 -25.11 45.16
N ALA A 993 20.22 -23.79 45.22
CA ALA A 993 21.31 -22.84 45.49
C ALA A 993 21.66 -22.72 46.99
N GLY A 994 20.87 -23.33 47.87
CA GLY A 994 21.04 -23.26 49.33
C GLY A 994 20.37 -22.07 50.02
N ASP A 995 19.62 -21.23 49.29
CA ASP A 995 18.83 -20.14 49.85
C ASP A 995 17.47 -20.65 50.33
N MET A 996 17.48 -21.34 51.48
CA MET A 996 16.29 -22.01 52.02
C MET A 996 15.19 -21.01 52.43
N GLN A 997 15.58 -19.86 52.98
CA GLN A 997 14.64 -18.81 53.39
C GLN A 997 13.97 -18.19 52.17
N GLY A 998 14.75 -17.82 51.14
CA GLY A 998 14.21 -17.31 49.89
C GLY A 998 13.31 -18.32 49.18
N ALA A 999 13.70 -19.60 49.15
CA ALA A 999 12.87 -20.67 48.59
C ALA A 999 11.54 -20.85 49.35
N LEU A 1000 11.55 -20.73 50.67
CA LEU A 1000 10.34 -20.84 51.51
C LEU A 1000 9.39 -19.65 51.30
N GLU A 1001 9.93 -18.44 51.13
CA GLU A 1001 9.16 -17.22 50.84
C GLU A 1001 8.53 -17.27 49.45
N VAL A 1002 9.32 -17.56 48.43
CA VAL A 1002 8.85 -17.63 47.03
C VAL A 1002 7.85 -18.77 46.85
N SER A 1003 8.04 -19.93 47.48
CA SER A 1003 7.06 -21.02 47.43
C SER A 1003 5.74 -20.65 48.12
N GLY A 1004 5.77 -19.83 49.17
CA GLY A 1004 4.57 -19.27 49.78
C GLY A 1004 3.81 -18.33 48.83
N GLU A 1005 4.53 -17.47 48.11
CA GLU A 1005 3.96 -16.64 47.05
C GLU A 1005 3.36 -17.49 45.93
N ALA A 1006 4.08 -18.52 45.47
CA ALA A 1006 3.61 -19.44 44.44
C ALA A 1006 2.28 -20.11 44.82
N ILE A 1007 2.13 -20.57 46.07
CA ILE A 1007 0.86 -21.15 46.57
C ILE A 1007 -0.27 -20.13 46.55
N ASN A 1008 -0.02 -18.91 47.01
CA ASN A 1008 -1.03 -17.85 47.03
C ASN A 1008 -1.50 -17.50 45.61
N VAL A 1009 -0.56 -17.34 44.67
CA VAL A 1009 -0.88 -17.08 43.26
C VAL A 1009 -1.63 -18.27 42.65
N SER A 1010 -1.17 -19.51 42.92
CA SER A 1010 -1.80 -20.74 42.41
C SER A 1010 -3.25 -20.87 42.86
N ARG A 1011 -3.54 -20.66 44.15
CA ARG A 1011 -4.90 -20.73 44.70
C ARG A 1011 -5.82 -19.68 44.09
N ARG A 1012 -5.34 -18.45 43.97
CA ARG A 1012 -6.09 -17.35 43.32
C ARG A 1012 -6.38 -17.66 41.85
N ARG A 1013 -5.42 -18.28 41.14
CA ARG A 1013 -5.54 -18.63 39.72
C ARG A 1013 -6.12 -20.02 39.47
N THR A 1014 -6.42 -20.79 40.51
CA THR A 1014 -6.83 -22.21 40.43
C THR A 1014 -5.85 -23.09 39.62
N ASP A 1015 -4.55 -22.81 39.67
CA ASP A 1015 -3.51 -23.63 39.04
C ASP A 1015 -3.02 -24.72 40.01
N ARG A 1016 -3.61 -25.92 39.90
CA ARG A 1016 -3.33 -27.04 40.80
C ARG A 1016 -1.92 -27.60 40.62
N ILE A 1017 -1.34 -27.49 39.43
CA ILE A 1017 0.03 -27.98 39.15
C ILE A 1017 1.04 -27.03 39.81
N GLY A 1018 0.85 -25.72 39.66
CA GLY A 1018 1.66 -24.71 40.36
C GLY A 1018 1.61 -24.90 41.87
N GLU A 1019 0.41 -25.11 42.43
CA GLU A 1019 0.24 -25.35 43.88
C GLU A 1019 0.94 -26.64 44.33
N LEU A 1020 0.72 -27.76 43.63
CA LEU A 1020 1.32 -29.05 43.93
C LEU A 1020 2.85 -28.94 44.06
N ARG A 1021 3.47 -28.31 43.06
CA ARG A 1021 4.92 -28.17 43.03
C ARG A 1021 5.45 -27.30 44.18
N ALA A 1022 4.80 -26.17 44.44
CA ALA A 1022 5.21 -25.27 45.51
C ALA A 1022 5.03 -25.91 46.90
N VAL A 1023 3.96 -26.68 47.10
CA VAL A 1023 3.70 -27.43 48.33
C VAL A 1023 4.74 -28.54 48.54
N LEU A 1024 5.08 -29.30 47.48
CA LEU A 1024 6.14 -30.32 47.53
C LEU A 1024 7.49 -29.71 47.94
N LEU A 1025 7.85 -28.57 47.36
CA LEU A 1025 9.09 -27.88 47.70
C LEU A 1025 9.11 -27.40 49.16
N ARG A 1026 7.99 -26.86 49.66
CA ARG A 1026 7.87 -26.50 51.08
C ARG A 1026 8.01 -27.71 51.99
N CYS A 1027 7.45 -28.86 51.60
CA CYS A 1027 7.61 -30.11 52.34
C CYS A 1027 9.09 -30.48 52.45
N MET A 1028 9.83 -30.46 51.33
CA MET A 1028 11.27 -30.74 51.32
C MET A 1028 12.06 -29.78 52.22
N ILE A 1029 11.85 -28.46 52.11
CA ILE A 1029 12.54 -27.45 52.93
C ILE A 1029 12.27 -27.68 54.42
N ARG A 1030 11.00 -27.89 54.79
CA ARG A 1030 10.57 -28.06 56.19
C ARG A 1030 10.96 -29.41 56.80
N ALA A 1031 11.21 -30.43 55.97
CA ALA A 1031 11.68 -31.75 56.41
C ALA A 1031 13.21 -31.82 56.55
N SER A 1032 13.95 -31.14 55.68
CA SER A 1032 15.40 -31.33 55.54
C SER A 1032 16.27 -30.23 56.17
N ASP A 1033 15.82 -28.98 56.23
CA ASP A 1033 16.66 -27.88 56.73
C ASP A 1033 16.68 -27.80 58.26
N SER A 1034 17.87 -27.78 58.86
CA SER A 1034 18.02 -27.78 60.33
C SER A 1034 17.47 -26.55 61.05
N THR A 1035 17.41 -25.39 60.37
CA THR A 1035 17.00 -24.11 60.97
C THR A 1035 15.52 -23.80 60.74
N LEU A 1036 14.98 -24.24 59.61
CA LEU A 1036 13.59 -24.03 59.20
C LEU A 1036 12.72 -25.27 59.41
N ARG A 1037 13.28 -26.34 60.01
CA ARG A 1037 12.57 -27.60 60.23
C ARG A 1037 11.25 -27.40 60.96
N ASN A 1038 10.18 -27.96 60.41
CA ASN A 1038 8.88 -28.02 61.05
C ASN A 1038 8.12 -29.25 60.55
N ASP A 1039 8.25 -30.36 61.27
CA ASP A 1039 7.69 -31.66 60.87
C ASP A 1039 6.15 -31.63 60.74
N THR A 1040 5.47 -30.77 61.52
CA THR A 1040 4.00 -30.62 61.42
C THR A 1040 3.60 -29.91 60.12
N GLU A 1041 4.27 -28.80 59.77
CA GLU A 1041 4.04 -28.11 58.49
C GLU A 1041 4.47 -28.97 57.30
N ALA A 1042 5.55 -29.73 57.42
CA ALA A 1042 6.01 -30.65 56.38
C ALA A 1042 5.01 -31.78 56.15
N LEU A 1043 4.49 -32.40 57.21
CA LEU A 1043 3.45 -33.43 57.09
C LEU A 1043 2.16 -32.88 56.49
N GLN A 1044 1.73 -31.67 56.88
CA GLN A 1044 0.59 -31.01 56.27
C GLN A 1044 0.81 -30.74 54.77
N SER A 1045 2.02 -30.30 54.40
CA SER A 1045 2.39 -30.09 53.00
C SER A 1045 2.38 -31.41 52.23
N LEU A 1046 2.84 -32.52 52.81
CA LEU A 1046 2.76 -33.84 52.17
C LEU A 1046 1.30 -34.25 51.90
N ILE A 1047 0.41 -34.10 52.88
CA ILE A 1047 -1.03 -34.41 52.72
C ILE A 1047 -1.67 -33.54 51.63
N ASP A 1048 -1.36 -32.24 51.62
CA ASP A 1048 -1.86 -31.32 50.60
C ASP A 1048 -1.35 -31.69 49.21
N ALA A 1049 -0.08 -32.11 49.09
CA ALA A 1049 0.51 -32.57 47.84
C ALA A 1049 -0.12 -33.88 47.34
N GLU A 1050 -0.39 -34.85 48.22
CA GLU A 1050 -1.07 -36.10 47.85
C GLU A 1050 -2.45 -35.82 47.25
N ARG A 1051 -3.23 -34.97 47.92
CA ARG A 1051 -4.55 -34.54 47.44
C ARG A 1051 -4.45 -33.80 46.10
N LEU A 1052 -3.50 -32.88 45.96
CA LEU A 1052 -3.32 -32.12 44.71
C LEU A 1052 -2.86 -33.02 43.57
N LEU A 1053 -2.01 -34.02 43.82
CA LEU A 1053 -1.59 -35.01 42.84
C LEU A 1053 -2.77 -35.86 42.36
N GLU A 1054 -3.63 -36.31 43.29
CA GLU A 1054 -4.83 -37.09 42.97
C GLU A 1054 -5.80 -36.29 42.09
N VAL A 1055 -6.08 -35.02 42.46
CA VAL A 1055 -7.00 -34.15 41.72
C VAL A 1055 -6.42 -33.73 40.37
N SER A 1056 -5.13 -33.44 40.31
CA SER A 1056 -4.51 -32.98 39.07
C SER A 1056 -4.22 -34.11 38.08
N GLY A 1057 -3.84 -35.28 38.59
CA GLY A 1057 -3.30 -36.37 37.80
C GLY A 1057 -1.89 -36.10 37.25
N ALA A 1058 -1.17 -35.11 37.78
CA ALA A 1058 0.16 -34.70 37.31
C ALA A 1058 1.27 -35.66 37.80
N GLU A 1059 1.26 -36.90 37.33
CA GLU A 1059 2.18 -37.98 37.74
C GLU A 1059 3.67 -37.65 37.56
N ILE A 1060 4.02 -36.64 36.75
CA ILE A 1060 5.40 -36.15 36.62
C ILE A 1060 6.02 -35.73 37.98
N TYR A 1061 5.20 -35.30 38.95
CA TYR A 1061 5.66 -34.89 40.30
C TYR A 1061 5.72 -36.03 41.32
N LYS A 1062 5.33 -37.25 40.95
CA LYS A 1062 5.36 -38.42 41.83
C LYS A 1062 6.74 -38.73 42.43
N PRO A 1063 7.87 -38.59 41.69
CA PRO A 1063 9.19 -38.77 42.28
C PRO A 1063 9.47 -37.80 43.44
N MET A 1064 9.11 -36.51 43.29
CA MET A 1064 9.27 -35.50 44.34
C MET A 1064 8.39 -35.80 45.56
N LEU A 1065 7.18 -36.33 45.34
CA LEU A 1065 6.31 -36.76 46.44
C LEU A 1065 6.94 -37.92 47.24
N ILE A 1066 7.55 -38.89 46.56
CA ILE A 1066 8.27 -39.99 47.19
C ILE A 1066 9.46 -39.46 48.00
N GLU A 1067 10.23 -38.54 47.43
CA GLU A 1067 11.36 -37.89 48.10
C GLU A 1067 10.95 -37.14 49.38
N CYS A 1068 9.84 -36.38 49.32
CA CYS A 1068 9.24 -35.74 50.50
C CYS A 1068 8.92 -36.76 51.60
N ARG A 1069 8.28 -37.88 51.23
CA ARG A 1069 7.89 -38.93 52.18
C ARG A 1069 9.12 -39.59 52.80
N SER A 1070 10.11 -39.94 51.98
CA SER A 1070 11.37 -40.51 52.47
C SER A 1070 12.13 -39.57 53.41
N SER A 1071 12.12 -38.27 53.12
CA SER A 1071 12.77 -37.25 53.97
C SER A 1071 12.11 -37.15 55.36
N LEU A 1072 10.80 -37.36 55.46
CA LEU A 1072 10.08 -37.38 56.74
C LEU A 1072 10.28 -38.70 57.50
N GLU A 1073 10.30 -39.84 56.78
CA GLU A 1073 10.44 -41.18 57.35
C GLU A 1073 11.87 -41.49 57.83
N GLY A 1074 12.90 -41.00 57.12
CA GLY A 1074 14.32 -41.18 57.46
C GLY A 1074 14.78 -40.47 58.75
N THR A 1075 13.86 -39.78 59.42
CA THR A 1075 14.08 -39.05 60.67
C THR A 1075 13.37 -39.65 61.90
N LYS A 1076 12.68 -40.78 61.74
CA LYS A 1076 12.05 -41.51 62.85
C LYS A 1076 13.00 -42.48 63.55
#